data_AF-A0A925ZC31-F1
#
_entry.id   AF-A0A925ZC31-F1
#
_cell.length_a   1.000
_cell.length_b   1.000
_cell.length_c   1.000
_cell.angle_alpha   90.00
_cell.angle_beta   90.00
_cell.angle_gamma   90.00
#
_symmetry.space_group_name_H-M   'P 1'
#
loop_
_entity.id
_entity.type
_entity.pdbx_description
1 polymer ?
#
loop_
_entity_poly.entity_id
_entity_poly.type
_entity_poly.pdbx_seq_one_letter_code
_entity_poly.pdbx_strand_id
1 'polypeptide(L)'
;MLGASRQADDALSRGRGSAAALVVTVMNCDLKFVRHPLLIGHYRPLTLNGAEAVVDRLVNSAMSRSFEAGLYPDEPGSHQIFGNARQNPDNPFEMARPMAVVVAGLGEEGKLKAVDLVFTVRQAVLAYAQRLSETEGGAPAQFEMAATLIGSGGTGITPGSSAQLIAQGAMEANLKLRESGWPQLSQLTLVELYLERAAEAWRALQLQEQAAPNRLKLLGKVDFGPGAIRRSLDSSYRGAAYDFISALHVPGEDLANPCISYKIDTKRARTELRAQHTQGTLLRELVAKASNDANTDPQIGRTLFNLLVPVEVEPFLGGTTEMVIELEPETAGIPWELLDTNPDAQSGDRRPWSIRSKLVRKLRVENFRAQVTDANPEDGVLVIGEPMCNPKLYPRLAGARSEAVAVADRLGAPGSGVDAEKVLSLVDQADAQTVINALFARRYRVVHIAGHGARTINADGRVAGGGVVLSGNDTYLGANEVRAMRTVPELVFLNCCHLAGRDAAATLKAQPYDRAAFAANIAEELIRVGVRCVIAAGWAVEDEPAEKFATAFYASLLGGARFIEAVGVARAAAWNANRQGNTWAAYQCYGDPEWRWQKQDRVDAQAQVPPPGDEFAGVASPVALALALEGLAIRSQYSGADPARQLDKLRYLEDEFKVLWGHMGAVAEAFGVAYAGANAVDKAIEWLRAALEAQDGSASFRAAEQLGNQLVRRAGRLKDSTAARQGIEAGIAQLERLAAVQPTFERSNLIGSAYKRLTMVEWKAGRSAAADAALAASVAHYGAAEAMARKSGADNLHYPAKIAIAAELRAAFIARRTPDLDDDRVKAVSDSLEHAATNKPDFWSVVGQTELSMLIALARGELARAEPALTASLRELKKRVPAVQMWGSVWNEAQFVLEPYIEVAAAAEKRAAQVLLDALAALAAA
;
A
#
# COMPACT_ATOMS: atom_id res chain seq x y z
N MET A 1 -33.85 -19.52 -64.11
CA MET A 1 -33.18 -20.32 -63.07
C MET A 1 -31.94 -19.59 -62.52
N LEU A 2 -32.09 -18.35 -62.03
CA LEU A 2 -30.98 -17.54 -61.47
C LEU A 2 -31.45 -16.60 -60.33
N GLY A 3 -32.52 -16.97 -59.62
CA GLY A 3 -33.17 -16.09 -58.64
C GLY A 3 -33.22 -16.60 -57.19
N ALA A 4 -32.75 -17.82 -56.90
CA ALA A 4 -33.00 -18.46 -55.60
C ALA A 4 -31.77 -18.55 -54.68
N SER A 5 -30.56 -18.22 -55.14
CA SER A 5 -29.35 -18.33 -54.30
C SER A 5 -28.94 -17.05 -53.57
N ARG A 6 -29.46 -15.86 -53.95
CA ARG A 6 -29.11 -14.59 -53.28
C ARG A 6 -29.91 -14.28 -52.01
N GLN A 7 -31.07 -14.89 -51.81
CA GLN A 7 -31.87 -14.67 -50.59
C GLN A 7 -31.44 -15.56 -49.40
N ALA A 8 -30.68 -16.64 -49.65
CA ALA A 8 -30.13 -17.47 -48.58
C ALA A 8 -28.86 -16.85 -47.96
N ASP A 9 -28.02 -16.20 -48.77
CA ASP A 9 -26.81 -15.51 -48.27
C ASP A 9 -27.13 -14.19 -47.53
N ASP A 10 -28.20 -13.48 -47.90
CA ASP A 10 -28.65 -12.27 -47.20
C ASP A 10 -29.42 -12.56 -45.89
N ALA A 11 -29.94 -13.77 -45.73
CA ALA A 11 -30.56 -14.21 -44.47
C ALA A 11 -29.52 -14.71 -43.44
N LEU A 12 -28.36 -15.20 -43.90
CA LEU A 12 -27.22 -15.57 -43.04
C LEU A 12 -26.36 -14.37 -42.63
N SER A 13 -26.43 -13.24 -43.35
CA SER A 13 -25.73 -12.00 -42.98
C SER A 13 -26.49 -11.14 -41.95
N ARG A 14 -27.82 -11.31 -41.82
CA ARG A 14 -28.69 -10.55 -40.90
C ARG A 14 -28.81 -11.13 -39.48
N GLY A 15 -28.13 -12.25 -39.19
CA GLY A 15 -28.07 -12.87 -37.86
C GLY A 15 -26.82 -12.55 -37.04
N ARG A 16 -25.84 -11.82 -37.59
CA ARG A 16 -24.68 -11.33 -36.81
C ARG A 16 -25.00 -9.93 -36.28
N GLY A 17 -25.59 -9.88 -35.08
CA GLY A 17 -25.78 -8.62 -34.36
C GLY A 17 -24.47 -7.82 -34.36
N SER A 18 -24.53 -6.57 -34.83
CA SER A 18 -23.44 -5.60 -34.72
C SER A 18 -22.94 -5.61 -33.28
N ALA A 19 -21.70 -6.07 -33.06
CA ALA A 19 -21.10 -6.13 -31.74
C ALA A 19 -21.14 -4.74 -31.08
N ALA A 20 -21.74 -4.63 -29.90
CA ALA A 20 -21.65 -3.41 -29.11
C ALA A 20 -20.18 -3.18 -28.72
N ALA A 21 -19.70 -1.95 -28.91
CA ALA A 21 -18.37 -1.54 -28.47
C ALA A 21 -18.25 -1.65 -26.95
N LEU A 22 -17.07 -2.01 -26.45
CA LEU A 22 -16.78 -2.00 -25.01
C LEU A 22 -16.87 -0.56 -24.49
N VAL A 23 -17.71 -0.31 -23.51
CA VAL A 23 -17.79 0.99 -22.84
C VAL A 23 -16.70 1.08 -21.78
N VAL A 24 -15.90 2.15 -21.81
CA VAL A 24 -14.85 2.39 -20.83
C VAL A 24 -15.10 3.71 -20.10
N THR A 25 -14.95 3.70 -18.78
CA THR A 25 -15.01 4.89 -17.92
C THR A 25 -13.72 5.02 -17.12
N VAL A 26 -13.35 6.24 -16.73
CA VAL A 26 -12.21 6.50 -15.84
C VAL A 26 -12.72 7.21 -14.60
N MET A 27 -12.45 6.64 -13.43
CA MET A 27 -12.95 7.10 -12.14
C MET A 27 -11.78 7.40 -11.21
N ASN A 28 -11.69 8.66 -10.76
CA ASN A 28 -10.79 9.06 -9.70
C ASN A 28 -11.47 8.82 -8.35
N CYS A 29 -11.05 7.78 -7.61
CA CYS A 29 -11.61 7.45 -6.29
C CYS A 29 -10.70 6.50 -5.51
N ASP A 30 -10.99 6.34 -4.22
CA ASP A 30 -10.41 5.27 -3.41
C ASP A 30 -11.11 3.93 -3.72
N LEU A 31 -10.31 2.90 -4.01
CA LEU A 31 -10.79 1.59 -4.43
C LEU A 31 -11.72 0.91 -3.40
N LYS A 32 -11.69 1.33 -2.12
CA LYS A 32 -12.60 0.82 -1.07
C LYS A 32 -14.08 1.10 -1.38
N PHE A 33 -14.38 2.04 -2.26
CA PHE A 33 -15.74 2.40 -2.65
C PHE A 33 -16.21 1.69 -3.92
N VAL A 34 -15.35 0.91 -4.57
CA VAL A 34 -15.66 0.22 -5.83
C VAL A 34 -16.51 -1.02 -5.54
N ARG A 35 -17.70 -1.07 -6.15
CA ARG A 35 -18.63 -2.20 -6.03
C ARG A 35 -18.28 -3.35 -7.00
N HIS A 36 -17.99 -3.01 -8.25
CA HIS A 36 -17.80 -3.99 -9.33
C HIS A 36 -16.70 -5.02 -8.97
N PRO A 37 -16.73 -6.21 -9.58
CA PRO A 37 -15.60 -7.13 -9.56
C PRO A 37 -14.32 -6.37 -9.92
N LEU A 38 -13.32 -6.42 -9.04
CA LEU A 38 -12.13 -5.58 -9.14
C LEU A 38 -10.96 -6.40 -9.63
N LEU A 39 -10.49 -6.08 -10.82
CA LEU A 39 -9.27 -6.61 -11.41
C LEU A 39 -8.05 -5.83 -10.90
N ILE A 40 -7.14 -6.55 -10.26
CA ILE A 40 -5.84 -6.04 -9.80
C ILE A 40 -4.72 -6.92 -10.35
N GLY A 41 -3.50 -6.39 -10.41
CA GLY A 41 -2.34 -7.17 -10.83
C GLY A 41 -1.38 -7.41 -9.69
N HIS A 42 -0.71 -8.55 -9.76
CA HIS A 42 0.34 -8.97 -8.84
C HIS A 42 1.64 -9.15 -9.60
N TYR A 43 2.65 -8.34 -9.33
CA TYR A 43 4.01 -8.72 -9.69
C TYR A 43 4.43 -9.92 -8.84
N ARG A 44 5.48 -10.64 -9.20
CA ARG A 44 6.16 -11.60 -8.32
C ARG A 44 7.09 -10.83 -7.35
N PRO A 45 6.60 -10.33 -6.19
CA PRO A 45 7.46 -10.21 -5.03
C PRO A 45 6.78 -10.73 -3.74
N LEU A 46 7.48 -10.57 -2.62
CA LEU A 46 7.39 -11.41 -1.44
C LEU A 46 6.33 -11.02 -0.38
N THR A 47 5.45 -10.05 -0.69
CA THR A 47 4.33 -9.56 0.16
C THR A 47 3.24 -8.85 -0.67
N LEU A 48 1.99 -8.85 -0.21
CA LEU A 48 0.91 -8.02 -0.78
C LEU A 48 1.07 -6.55 -0.39
N ASN A 49 1.13 -5.63 -1.36
CA ASN A 49 1.31 -4.19 -1.12
C ASN A 49 0.28 -3.33 -1.88
N GLY A 50 0.31 -2.01 -1.65
CA GLY A 50 -0.52 -1.04 -2.40
C GLY A 50 -2.00 -1.41 -2.46
N ALA A 51 -2.52 -1.57 -3.69
CA ALA A 51 -3.91 -1.95 -3.93
C ALA A 51 -4.23 -3.35 -3.38
N GLU A 52 -3.31 -4.31 -3.47
CA GLU A 52 -3.51 -5.67 -2.98
C GLU A 52 -3.75 -5.69 -1.46
N ALA A 53 -2.92 -4.97 -0.69
CA ALA A 53 -3.05 -4.90 0.76
C ALA A 53 -4.33 -4.19 1.24
N VAL A 54 -4.84 -3.24 0.46
CA VAL A 54 -6.13 -2.59 0.76
C VAL A 54 -7.27 -3.55 0.49
N VAL A 55 -7.25 -4.19 -0.68
CA VAL A 55 -8.32 -5.10 -1.13
C VAL A 55 -8.35 -6.39 -0.32
N ASP A 56 -7.21 -6.94 0.09
CA ASP A 56 -7.14 -8.15 0.92
C ASP A 56 -7.93 -8.00 2.22
N ARG A 57 -7.84 -6.82 2.86
CA ARG A 57 -8.65 -6.50 4.05
C ARG A 57 -10.15 -6.50 3.76
N LEU A 58 -10.56 -6.13 2.54
CA LEU A 58 -11.97 -6.13 2.13
C LEU A 58 -12.51 -7.54 1.86
N VAL A 59 -11.64 -8.47 1.46
CA VAL A 59 -11.98 -9.89 1.24
C VAL A 59 -11.55 -10.79 2.40
N ASN A 60 -11.53 -10.25 3.63
CA ASN A 60 -11.25 -10.97 4.86
C ASN A 60 -9.89 -11.72 4.85
N SER A 61 -8.86 -11.06 4.35
CA SER A 61 -7.49 -11.59 4.24
C SER A 61 -7.36 -12.88 3.42
N ALA A 62 -8.29 -13.13 2.49
CA ALA A 62 -8.28 -14.32 1.64
C ALA A 62 -7.13 -14.34 0.65
N MET A 63 -6.70 -13.18 0.17
CA MET A 63 -5.56 -13.07 -0.73
C MET A 63 -4.27 -13.39 0.03
N SER A 64 -4.10 -12.83 1.24
CA SER A 64 -2.95 -13.14 2.11
C SER A 64 -2.85 -14.64 2.41
N ARG A 65 -3.97 -15.30 2.75
CA ARG A 65 -3.99 -16.76 2.96
C ARG A 65 -3.60 -17.55 1.72
N SER A 66 -4.03 -17.12 0.52
CA SER A 66 -3.66 -17.79 -0.74
C SER A 66 -2.19 -17.57 -1.08
N PHE A 67 -1.68 -16.36 -0.85
CA PHE A 67 -0.26 -16.01 -0.96
C PHE A 67 0.60 -16.89 -0.06
N GLU A 68 0.23 -17.03 1.21
CA GLU A 68 0.93 -17.88 2.17
C GLU A 68 0.87 -19.38 1.82
N ALA A 69 -0.20 -19.82 1.18
CA ALA A 69 -0.36 -21.20 0.72
C ALA A 69 0.42 -21.52 -0.58
N GLY A 70 1.08 -20.53 -1.19
CA GLY A 70 1.77 -20.69 -2.48
C GLY A 70 0.81 -20.89 -3.66
N LEU A 71 -0.45 -20.44 -3.53
CA LEU A 71 -1.51 -20.62 -4.54
C LEU A 71 -1.81 -19.31 -5.31
N TYR A 72 -1.04 -18.26 -5.06
CA TYR A 72 -1.31 -16.93 -5.57
C TYR A 72 -0.71 -16.72 -6.98
N PRO A 73 -1.42 -16.02 -7.90
CA PRO A 73 -1.03 -15.94 -9.29
C PRO A 73 0.18 -15.02 -9.51
N ASP A 74 1.30 -15.58 -9.96
CA ASP A 74 2.58 -14.87 -10.06
C ASP A 74 3.14 -14.76 -11.50
N GLU A 75 2.64 -15.55 -12.45
CA GLU A 75 3.07 -15.54 -13.86
C GLU A 75 2.06 -14.87 -14.81
N PRO A 76 2.50 -14.26 -15.92
CA PRO A 76 1.60 -13.74 -16.95
C PRO A 76 0.57 -14.78 -17.42
N GLY A 77 -0.71 -14.43 -17.38
CA GLY A 77 -1.83 -15.30 -17.72
C GLY A 77 -2.40 -16.12 -16.56
N SER A 78 -1.64 -16.29 -15.48
CA SER A 78 -2.17 -16.85 -14.24
C SER A 78 -3.15 -15.87 -13.59
N HIS A 79 -4.17 -16.40 -12.93
CA HIS A 79 -5.20 -15.61 -12.28
C HIS A 79 -5.86 -16.37 -11.14
N GLN A 80 -6.45 -15.64 -10.19
CA GLN A 80 -7.25 -16.20 -9.12
C GLN A 80 -8.41 -15.27 -8.77
N ILE A 81 -9.57 -15.85 -8.48
CA ILE A 81 -10.79 -15.10 -8.14
C ILE A 81 -11.12 -15.30 -6.66
N PHE A 82 -11.20 -14.21 -5.93
CA PHE A 82 -11.62 -14.16 -4.53
C PHE A 82 -13.02 -13.55 -4.46
N GLY A 83 -14.03 -14.40 -4.23
CA GLY A 83 -15.40 -13.92 -4.03
C GLY A 83 -15.55 -13.21 -2.70
N ASN A 84 -16.24 -12.07 -2.68
CA ASN A 84 -16.62 -11.41 -1.44
C ASN A 84 -17.97 -11.95 -0.97
N ALA A 85 -17.94 -13.13 -0.32
CA ALA A 85 -19.12 -13.93 0.03
C ALA A 85 -20.00 -13.35 1.16
N ARG A 86 -19.91 -12.04 1.46
CA ARG A 86 -20.77 -11.39 2.46
C ARG A 86 -22.09 -10.97 1.81
N GLN A 87 -22.96 -11.92 1.52
CA GLN A 87 -24.39 -11.63 1.36
C GLN A 87 -25.05 -11.78 2.73
N ASN A 88 -25.59 -10.69 3.26
CA ASN A 88 -26.47 -10.75 4.40
C ASN A 88 -27.89 -11.08 3.90
N PRO A 89 -28.45 -12.26 4.19
CA PRO A 89 -29.77 -12.65 3.69
C PRO A 89 -30.90 -11.73 4.17
N ASP A 90 -30.69 -10.99 5.27
CA ASP A 90 -31.69 -10.11 5.87
C ASP A 90 -31.56 -8.63 5.43
N ASN A 91 -30.56 -8.29 4.62
CA ASN A 91 -30.39 -6.95 4.03
C ASN A 91 -30.09 -7.03 2.53
N PRO A 92 -31.10 -7.09 1.66
CA PRO A 92 -30.93 -7.19 0.21
C PRO A 92 -30.25 -5.96 -0.42
N PHE A 93 -30.08 -4.87 0.32
CA PHE A 93 -29.36 -3.66 -0.10
C PHE A 93 -27.87 -3.70 0.28
N GLU A 94 -27.43 -4.71 1.03
CA GLU A 94 -26.04 -4.91 1.41
C GLU A 94 -25.24 -5.53 0.27
N MET A 95 -24.52 -4.67 -0.47
CA MET A 95 -23.68 -5.12 -1.57
C MET A 95 -22.24 -5.28 -1.12
N ALA A 96 -21.67 -6.47 -1.32
CA ALA A 96 -20.25 -6.72 -1.11
C ALA A 96 -19.40 -5.82 -2.03
N ARG A 97 -18.35 -5.17 -1.48
CA ARG A 97 -17.50 -4.20 -2.20
C ARG A 97 -16.00 -4.46 -1.96
N PRO A 98 -15.22 -4.78 -3.02
CA PRO A 98 -15.71 -5.20 -4.33
C PRO A 98 -16.49 -6.52 -4.22
N MET A 99 -17.38 -6.81 -5.17
CA MET A 99 -18.15 -8.06 -5.23
C MET A 99 -17.24 -9.30 -5.32
N ALA A 100 -16.13 -9.14 -6.02
CA ALA A 100 -15.06 -10.12 -6.11
C ALA A 100 -13.77 -9.39 -6.44
N VAL A 101 -12.65 -10.06 -6.20
CA VAL A 101 -11.33 -9.58 -6.58
C VAL A 101 -10.77 -10.60 -7.56
N VAL A 102 -10.37 -10.13 -8.74
CA VAL A 102 -9.67 -10.93 -9.73
C VAL A 102 -8.23 -10.49 -9.70
N VAL A 103 -7.33 -11.37 -9.27
CA VAL A 103 -5.89 -11.11 -9.24
C VAL A 103 -5.29 -11.69 -10.50
N ALA A 104 -4.50 -10.90 -11.21
CA ALA A 104 -3.83 -11.27 -12.45
C ALA A 104 -2.30 -11.26 -12.24
N GLY A 105 -1.62 -12.37 -12.52
CA GLY A 105 -0.17 -12.47 -12.37
C GLY A 105 0.57 -11.67 -13.45
N LEU A 106 1.54 -10.87 -13.05
CA LEU A 106 2.31 -9.96 -13.93
C LEU A 106 3.74 -10.44 -14.19
N GLY A 107 4.19 -11.50 -13.53
CA GLY A 107 5.59 -11.93 -13.58
C GLY A 107 6.50 -11.04 -12.75
N GLU A 108 7.80 -11.13 -12.99
CA GLU A 108 8.80 -10.39 -12.24
C GLU A 108 8.69 -8.87 -12.43
N GLU A 109 8.85 -8.15 -11.32
CA GLU A 109 8.92 -6.69 -11.33
C GLU A 109 10.03 -6.19 -12.26
N GLY A 110 9.72 -5.18 -13.07
CA GLY A 110 10.64 -4.63 -14.09
C GLY A 110 10.74 -5.42 -15.39
N LYS A 111 10.12 -6.61 -15.50
CA LYS A 111 10.15 -7.45 -16.72
C LYS A 111 8.82 -7.48 -17.50
N LEU A 112 7.74 -6.92 -16.97
CA LEU A 112 6.43 -6.93 -17.60
C LEU A 112 6.44 -6.21 -18.96
N LYS A 113 6.05 -6.93 -20.03
CA LYS A 113 5.90 -6.33 -21.36
C LYS A 113 4.43 -6.01 -21.65
N ALA A 114 4.22 -5.10 -22.59
CA ALA A 114 2.87 -4.70 -23.03
C ALA A 114 2.01 -5.89 -23.48
N VAL A 115 2.60 -6.84 -24.22
CA VAL A 115 1.91 -8.05 -24.69
C VAL A 115 1.48 -8.96 -23.54
N ASP A 116 2.30 -9.06 -22.48
CA ASP A 116 2.04 -9.89 -21.31
C ASP A 116 0.88 -9.32 -20.49
N LEU A 117 0.80 -7.98 -20.38
CA LEU A 117 -0.31 -7.30 -19.71
C LEU A 117 -1.64 -7.53 -20.46
N VAL A 118 -1.65 -7.35 -21.79
CA VAL A 118 -2.84 -7.63 -22.62
C VAL A 118 -3.28 -9.08 -22.46
N PHE A 119 -2.34 -10.02 -22.53
CA PHE A 119 -2.60 -11.45 -22.37
C PHE A 119 -3.21 -11.78 -21.00
N THR A 120 -2.61 -11.25 -19.94
CA THR A 120 -3.02 -11.48 -18.56
C THR A 120 -4.41 -10.94 -18.28
N VAL A 121 -4.67 -9.68 -18.66
CA VAL A 121 -6.01 -9.07 -18.52
C VAL A 121 -7.05 -9.88 -19.29
N ARG A 122 -6.72 -10.32 -20.51
CA ARG A 122 -7.61 -11.18 -21.30
C ARG A 122 -7.94 -12.48 -20.57
N GLN A 123 -6.96 -13.17 -19.99
CA GLN A 123 -7.21 -14.41 -19.23
C GLN A 123 -8.08 -14.15 -17.99
N ALA A 124 -7.79 -13.10 -17.23
CA ALA A 124 -8.53 -12.76 -16.02
C ALA A 124 -10.01 -12.41 -16.30
N VAL A 125 -10.29 -11.66 -17.38
CA VAL A 125 -11.67 -11.34 -17.80
C VAL A 125 -12.42 -12.61 -18.23
N LEU A 126 -11.77 -13.50 -18.99
CA LEU A 126 -12.36 -14.79 -19.39
C LEU A 126 -12.70 -15.67 -18.20
N ALA A 127 -11.79 -15.75 -17.23
CA ALA A 127 -11.98 -16.55 -16.02
C ALA A 127 -13.15 -16.06 -15.18
N TYR A 128 -13.31 -14.74 -15.05
CA TYR A 128 -14.45 -14.18 -14.31
C TYR A 128 -15.77 -14.43 -15.04
N ALA A 129 -15.82 -14.30 -16.36
CA ALA A 129 -17.00 -14.62 -17.15
C ALA A 129 -17.38 -16.11 -17.06
N GLN A 130 -16.40 -17.01 -17.04
CA GLN A 130 -16.62 -18.43 -16.76
C GLN A 130 -17.23 -18.63 -15.38
N ARG A 131 -16.69 -17.97 -14.34
CA ARG A 131 -17.22 -18.07 -12.98
C ARG A 131 -18.68 -17.63 -12.89
N LEU A 132 -19.07 -16.60 -13.65
CA LEU A 132 -20.47 -16.16 -13.74
C LEU A 132 -21.36 -17.20 -14.44
N SER A 133 -20.85 -17.94 -15.42
CA SER A 133 -21.64 -18.98 -16.10
C SER A 133 -21.87 -20.23 -15.26
N GLU A 134 -21.05 -20.44 -14.23
CA GLU A 134 -21.17 -21.53 -13.26
C GLU A 134 -22.18 -21.23 -12.12
N THR A 135 -22.78 -20.04 -12.06
CA THR A 135 -23.64 -19.63 -10.94
C THR A 135 -25.06 -20.23 -11.05
N GLU A 136 -25.57 -20.80 -9.94
CA GLU A 136 -26.94 -21.32 -9.85
C GLU A 136 -27.96 -20.17 -10.00
N GLY A 137 -28.68 -20.15 -11.14
CA GLY A 137 -29.59 -19.06 -11.54
C GLY A 137 -29.43 -18.62 -12.99
N GLY A 138 -28.34 -19.05 -13.65
CA GLY A 138 -28.03 -18.73 -15.05
C GLY A 138 -27.12 -17.51 -15.17
N ALA A 139 -26.26 -17.53 -16.20
CA ALA A 139 -25.31 -16.46 -16.46
C ALA A 139 -26.02 -15.20 -17.00
N PRO A 140 -25.69 -13.99 -16.52
CA PRO A 140 -26.19 -12.77 -17.15
C PRO A 140 -25.64 -12.66 -18.59
N ALA A 141 -26.39 -12.08 -19.52
CA ALA A 141 -25.90 -11.92 -20.89
C ALA A 141 -24.66 -10.99 -20.97
N GLN A 142 -24.60 -10.03 -20.04
CA GLN A 142 -23.51 -9.06 -19.93
C GLN A 142 -23.14 -8.83 -18.46
N PHE A 143 -21.90 -8.41 -18.22
CA PHE A 143 -21.43 -8.02 -16.89
C PHE A 143 -20.51 -6.80 -16.96
N GLU A 144 -20.27 -6.19 -15.80
CA GLU A 144 -19.40 -5.03 -15.63
C GLU A 144 -18.22 -5.37 -14.72
N MET A 145 -17.09 -4.72 -14.93
CA MET A 145 -15.86 -4.94 -14.17
C MET A 145 -15.13 -3.63 -13.92
N ALA A 146 -14.47 -3.49 -12.78
CA ALA A 146 -13.54 -2.43 -12.50
C ALA A 146 -12.10 -2.95 -12.55
N ALA A 147 -11.13 -2.09 -12.88
CA ALA A 147 -9.72 -2.43 -12.83
C ALA A 147 -8.90 -1.26 -12.29
N THR A 148 -7.87 -1.55 -11.49
CA THR A 148 -6.81 -0.55 -11.23
C THR A 148 -5.96 -0.31 -12.48
N LEU A 149 -5.10 0.71 -12.49
CA LEU A 149 -4.08 0.86 -13.55
C LEU A 149 -2.95 -0.19 -13.37
N ILE A 150 -3.26 -1.44 -13.70
CA ILE A 150 -2.38 -2.61 -13.52
C ILE A 150 -1.02 -2.41 -14.19
N GLY A 151 0.04 -2.67 -13.45
CA GLY A 151 1.42 -2.60 -13.92
C GLY A 151 1.98 -1.17 -14.08
N SER A 152 1.21 -0.13 -13.74
CA SER A 152 1.66 1.28 -13.88
C SER A 152 2.37 1.86 -12.66
N GLY A 153 2.84 1.00 -11.76
CA GLY A 153 3.55 1.36 -10.52
C GLY A 153 5.06 1.11 -10.56
N GLY A 154 5.61 0.56 -11.65
CA GLY A 154 7.04 0.30 -11.84
C GLY A 154 7.50 0.66 -13.26
N THR A 155 8.75 0.35 -13.61
CA THR A 155 9.28 0.72 -14.95
C THR A 155 8.56 0.04 -16.11
N GLY A 156 8.39 0.77 -17.22
CA GLY A 156 8.04 0.21 -18.53
C GLY A 156 6.59 0.40 -18.98
N ILE A 157 5.64 0.63 -18.06
CA ILE A 157 4.23 0.89 -18.39
C ILE A 157 3.76 2.15 -17.66
N THR A 158 3.42 3.20 -18.40
CA THR A 158 2.86 4.43 -17.80
C THR A 158 1.37 4.24 -17.44
N PRO A 159 0.77 5.11 -16.61
CA PRO A 159 -0.68 5.11 -16.36
C PRO A 159 -1.50 5.12 -17.66
N GLY A 160 -1.10 5.93 -18.64
CA GLY A 160 -1.72 6.00 -19.96
C GLY A 160 -1.61 4.68 -20.72
N SER A 161 -0.41 4.10 -20.82
CA SER A 161 -0.19 2.81 -21.48
C SER A 161 -0.93 1.66 -20.80
N SER A 162 -0.93 1.61 -19.46
CA SER A 162 -1.68 0.62 -18.69
C SER A 162 -3.17 0.63 -19.03
N ALA A 163 -3.78 1.82 -19.05
CA ALA A 163 -5.19 1.98 -19.41
C ALA A 163 -5.50 1.41 -20.81
N GLN A 164 -4.64 1.71 -21.79
CA GLN A 164 -4.82 1.21 -23.16
C GLN A 164 -4.67 -0.31 -23.27
N LEU A 165 -3.68 -0.88 -22.56
CA LEU A 165 -3.39 -2.31 -22.59
C LEU A 165 -4.47 -3.12 -21.86
N ILE A 166 -5.01 -2.61 -20.74
CA ILE A 166 -6.14 -3.23 -20.05
C ILE A 166 -7.38 -3.21 -20.94
N ALA A 167 -7.70 -2.06 -21.55
CA ALA A 167 -8.83 -1.95 -22.47
C ALA A 167 -8.67 -2.88 -23.68
N GLN A 168 -7.45 -3.01 -24.21
CA GLN A 168 -7.13 -3.95 -25.29
C GLN A 168 -7.35 -5.41 -24.87
N GLY A 169 -6.83 -5.83 -23.71
CA GLY A 169 -7.03 -7.18 -23.19
C GLY A 169 -8.51 -7.51 -22.96
N ALA A 170 -9.29 -6.55 -22.46
CA ALA A 170 -10.73 -6.67 -22.29
C ALA A 170 -11.49 -6.81 -23.63
N MET A 171 -11.13 -6.01 -24.65
CA MET A 171 -11.69 -6.15 -26.00
C MET A 171 -11.38 -7.52 -26.62
N GLU A 172 -10.16 -8.03 -26.44
CA GLU A 172 -9.77 -9.36 -26.91
C GLU A 172 -10.50 -10.48 -26.16
N ALA A 173 -10.77 -10.31 -24.86
CA ALA A 173 -11.60 -11.24 -24.10
C ALA A 173 -13.02 -11.27 -24.66
N ASN A 174 -13.63 -10.12 -24.93
CA ASN A 174 -14.97 -10.02 -25.52
C ASN A 174 -15.10 -10.71 -26.88
N LEU A 175 -14.05 -10.73 -27.70
CA LEU A 175 -14.04 -11.51 -28.94
C LEU A 175 -14.21 -13.01 -28.67
N LYS A 176 -13.47 -13.56 -27.71
CA LYS A 176 -13.54 -14.98 -27.32
C LYS A 176 -14.82 -15.35 -26.55
N LEU A 177 -15.32 -14.44 -25.71
CA LEU A 177 -16.58 -14.64 -24.97
C LEU A 177 -17.76 -14.82 -25.92
N ARG A 178 -17.78 -14.04 -27.01
CA ARG A 178 -18.78 -14.16 -28.08
C ARG A 178 -18.78 -15.54 -28.74
N GLU A 179 -17.60 -16.06 -29.07
CA GLU A 179 -17.45 -17.38 -29.70
C GLU A 179 -17.90 -18.51 -28.76
N SER A 180 -17.72 -18.32 -27.45
CA SER A 180 -18.01 -19.33 -26.43
C SER A 180 -19.44 -19.27 -25.87
N GLY A 181 -20.20 -18.22 -26.20
CA GLY A 181 -21.55 -17.98 -25.64
C GLY A 181 -21.57 -17.56 -24.17
N TRP A 182 -20.43 -17.16 -23.61
CA TRP A 182 -20.31 -16.68 -22.22
C TRP A 182 -20.75 -15.22 -22.07
N PRO A 183 -21.06 -14.77 -20.84
CA PRO A 183 -21.38 -13.37 -20.54
C PRO A 183 -20.35 -12.42 -21.15
N GLN A 184 -20.78 -11.34 -21.79
CA GLN A 184 -19.87 -10.34 -22.38
C GLN A 184 -19.61 -9.18 -21.43
N LEU A 185 -18.39 -8.64 -21.41
CA LEU A 185 -18.07 -7.44 -20.65
C LEU A 185 -18.66 -6.21 -21.36
N SER A 186 -19.70 -5.60 -20.80
CA SER A 186 -20.34 -4.40 -21.37
C SER A 186 -19.61 -3.12 -20.99
N GLN A 187 -19.14 -3.04 -19.74
CA GLN A 187 -18.49 -1.85 -19.20
C GLN A 187 -17.25 -2.19 -18.37
N LEU A 188 -16.16 -1.47 -18.64
CA LEU A 188 -14.93 -1.48 -17.87
C LEU A 188 -14.72 -0.11 -17.19
N THR A 189 -14.62 -0.08 -15.86
CA THR A 189 -14.29 1.14 -15.11
C THR A 189 -12.84 1.09 -14.63
N LEU A 190 -11.99 1.98 -15.16
CA LEU A 190 -10.62 2.14 -14.68
C LEU A 190 -10.61 3.05 -13.45
N VAL A 191 -10.14 2.51 -12.33
CA VAL A 191 -10.12 3.19 -11.03
C VAL A 191 -8.71 3.59 -10.66
N GLU A 192 -8.52 4.86 -10.31
CA GLU A 192 -7.23 5.40 -9.90
C GLU A 192 -7.40 6.42 -8.77
N LEU A 193 -6.55 6.34 -7.74
CA LEU A 193 -6.60 7.18 -6.55
C LEU A 193 -6.16 8.62 -6.85
N TYR A 194 -5.19 8.79 -7.75
CA TYR A 194 -4.59 10.09 -8.08
C TYR A 194 -5.14 10.68 -9.38
N LEU A 195 -5.67 11.90 -9.30
CA LEU A 195 -6.30 12.58 -10.45
C LEU A 195 -5.34 12.74 -11.63
N GLU A 196 -4.06 13.07 -11.39
CA GLU A 196 -3.07 13.24 -12.46
C GLU A 196 -2.89 11.96 -13.30
N ARG A 197 -2.89 10.80 -12.64
CA ARG A 197 -2.77 9.47 -13.25
C ARG A 197 -4.06 9.07 -13.96
N ALA A 198 -5.22 9.35 -13.35
CA ALA A 198 -6.53 9.16 -13.97
C ALA A 198 -6.68 10.02 -15.25
N ALA A 199 -6.20 11.26 -15.24
CA ALA A 199 -6.23 12.15 -16.39
C ALA A 199 -5.27 11.71 -17.51
N GLU A 200 -4.13 11.10 -17.18
CA GLU A 200 -3.26 10.45 -18.16
C GLU A 200 -3.93 9.22 -18.81
N ALA A 201 -4.53 8.34 -18.00
CA ALA A 201 -5.30 7.19 -18.46
C ALA A 201 -6.42 7.60 -19.42
N TRP A 202 -7.22 8.60 -19.04
CA TRP A 202 -8.31 9.11 -19.88
C TRP A 202 -7.83 9.65 -21.24
N ARG A 203 -6.74 10.44 -21.27
CA ARG A 203 -6.16 10.96 -22.51
C ARG A 203 -5.68 9.83 -23.42
N ALA A 204 -5.05 8.80 -22.86
CA ALA A 204 -4.58 7.66 -23.63
C ALA A 204 -5.73 6.83 -24.21
N LEU A 205 -6.80 6.62 -23.44
CA LEU A 205 -8.02 5.95 -23.92
C LEU A 205 -8.74 6.75 -25.01
N GLN A 206 -8.75 8.09 -24.93
CA GLN A 206 -9.34 8.94 -25.95
C GLN A 206 -8.65 8.73 -27.32
N LEU A 207 -7.33 8.62 -27.33
CA LEU A 207 -6.58 8.30 -28.55
C LEU A 207 -6.93 6.90 -29.09
N GLN A 208 -7.11 5.92 -28.19
CA GLN A 208 -7.49 4.55 -28.58
C GLN A 208 -8.92 4.46 -29.13
N GLU A 209 -9.87 5.20 -28.56
CA GLU A 209 -11.24 5.34 -29.08
C GLU A 209 -11.21 5.91 -30.51
N GLN A 210 -10.46 6.99 -30.74
CA GLN A 210 -10.33 7.60 -32.07
C GLN A 210 -9.75 6.63 -33.11
N ALA A 211 -8.82 5.77 -32.69
CA ALA A 211 -8.23 4.75 -33.55
C ALA A 211 -9.16 3.55 -33.81
N ALA A 212 -10.09 3.24 -32.88
CA ALA A 212 -10.97 2.08 -32.96
C ALA A 212 -12.40 2.35 -32.45
N PRO A 213 -13.16 3.28 -33.07
CA PRO A 213 -14.42 3.79 -32.54
C PRO A 213 -15.56 2.74 -32.51
N ASN A 214 -15.45 1.69 -33.33
CA ASN A 214 -16.41 0.58 -33.35
C ASN A 214 -16.09 -0.52 -32.34
N ARG A 215 -14.97 -0.43 -31.61
CA ARG A 215 -14.52 -1.46 -30.64
C ARG A 215 -14.50 -0.95 -29.22
N LEU A 216 -14.18 0.32 -29.01
CA LEU A 216 -14.12 0.98 -27.71
C LEU A 216 -14.89 2.29 -27.77
N LYS A 217 -15.66 2.57 -26.72
CA LYS A 217 -16.34 3.85 -26.52
C LYS A 217 -15.99 4.40 -25.14
N LEU A 218 -15.36 5.57 -25.09
CA LEU A 218 -14.99 6.23 -23.85
C LEU A 218 -16.17 7.09 -23.38
N LEU A 219 -16.72 6.79 -22.21
CA LEU A 219 -17.85 7.51 -21.66
C LEU A 219 -17.37 8.69 -20.80
N GLY A 220 -17.76 9.90 -21.20
CA GLY A 220 -17.57 11.11 -20.40
C GLY A 220 -16.11 11.51 -20.19
N LYS A 221 -15.90 12.34 -19.16
CA LYS A 221 -14.57 12.74 -18.66
C LYS A 221 -14.20 11.87 -17.45
N VAL A 222 -13.11 12.20 -16.76
CA VAL A 222 -12.79 11.56 -15.48
C VAL A 222 -13.89 11.85 -14.46
N ASP A 223 -14.53 10.81 -13.94
CA ASP A 223 -15.50 10.89 -12.85
C ASP A 223 -14.81 10.97 -11.49
N PHE A 224 -15.45 11.58 -10.50
CA PHE A 224 -14.91 11.72 -9.14
C PHE A 224 -15.74 10.92 -8.14
N GLY A 225 -15.06 10.17 -7.28
CA GLY A 225 -15.66 9.42 -6.18
C GLY A 225 -14.99 9.71 -4.83
N PRO A 226 -15.50 9.10 -3.75
CA PRO A 226 -14.97 9.31 -2.40
C PRO A 226 -13.49 8.90 -2.28
N GLY A 227 -12.75 9.65 -1.47
CA GLY A 227 -11.33 9.38 -1.21
C GLY A 227 -10.36 9.74 -2.33
N ALA A 228 -10.82 10.33 -3.44
CA ALA A 228 -9.98 10.84 -4.51
C ALA A 228 -8.91 11.83 -4.02
N ILE A 229 -7.68 11.67 -4.51
CA ILE A 229 -6.55 12.55 -4.22
C ILE A 229 -6.16 13.28 -5.51
N ARG A 230 -5.93 14.59 -5.42
CA ARG A 230 -5.57 15.40 -6.61
C ARG A 230 -4.20 15.02 -7.17
N ARG A 231 -3.23 14.80 -6.30
CA ARG A 231 -1.84 14.59 -6.68
C ARG A 231 -1.07 13.80 -5.64
N SER A 232 -0.11 13.01 -6.09
CA SER A 232 0.93 12.49 -5.19
C SER A 232 1.86 13.63 -4.76
N LEU A 233 2.35 13.59 -3.52
CA LEU A 233 3.44 14.46 -3.06
C LEU A 233 4.79 14.00 -3.65
N ASP A 234 4.92 12.71 -3.91
CA ASP A 234 6.08 12.11 -4.56
C ASP A 234 5.92 12.15 -6.10
N SER A 235 7.04 12.39 -6.80
CA SER A 235 7.07 12.51 -8.26
C SER A 235 6.78 11.21 -9.02
N SER A 236 6.96 10.04 -8.41
CA SER A 236 6.50 8.76 -8.98
C SER A 236 5.79 7.90 -7.93
N TYR A 237 4.62 7.41 -8.31
CA TYR A 237 3.84 6.46 -7.52
C TYR A 237 4.41 5.05 -7.69
N ARG A 238 5.09 4.54 -6.66
CA ARG A 238 5.51 3.13 -6.53
C ARG A 238 4.92 2.57 -5.24
N GLY A 239 4.31 1.39 -5.31
CA GLY A 239 3.71 0.71 -4.15
C GLY A 239 4.71 0.10 -3.17
N ALA A 240 6.01 0.17 -3.49
CA ALA A 240 7.12 -0.34 -2.70
C ALA A 240 7.91 0.79 -2.03
N ALA A 241 8.41 0.53 -0.81
CA ALA A 241 9.04 1.55 0.03
C ALA A 241 10.49 1.91 -0.36
N TYR A 242 11.12 1.12 -1.23
CA TYR A 242 12.52 1.24 -1.64
C TYR A 242 12.67 1.75 -3.10
N ASP A 243 13.88 2.16 -3.47
CA ASP A 243 14.27 2.41 -4.87
C ASP A 243 14.91 1.17 -5.48
N PHE A 244 14.69 0.91 -6.78
CA PHE A 244 15.16 -0.27 -7.47
C PHE A 244 16.04 0.09 -8.67
N ILE A 245 17.22 -0.53 -8.79
CA ILE A 245 18.18 -0.25 -9.87
C ILE A 245 18.66 -1.58 -10.44
N SER A 246 18.61 -1.76 -11.75
CA SER A 246 19.28 -2.89 -12.42
C SER A 246 20.63 -2.43 -12.97
N ALA A 247 21.69 -3.21 -12.75
CA ALA A 247 23.02 -3.05 -13.35
C ALA A 247 23.42 -4.37 -14.02
N LEU A 248 23.16 -4.47 -15.32
CA LEU A 248 23.25 -5.71 -16.11
C LEU A 248 24.30 -5.57 -17.20
N HIS A 249 25.05 -6.61 -17.51
CA HIS A 249 26.00 -6.57 -18.61
C HIS A 249 25.27 -6.65 -19.97
N VAL A 250 25.83 -5.96 -20.97
CA VAL A 250 25.27 -5.91 -22.32
C VAL A 250 25.88 -7.04 -23.17
N PRO A 251 25.10 -8.05 -23.61
CA PRO A 251 25.62 -9.17 -24.38
C PRO A 251 26.17 -8.74 -25.75
N GLY A 252 27.33 -9.28 -26.15
CA GLY A 252 27.90 -9.12 -27.49
C GLY A 252 28.95 -8.02 -27.66
N GLU A 253 29.35 -7.34 -26.57
CA GLU A 253 30.43 -6.36 -26.59
C GLU A 253 31.82 -6.94 -26.25
N ASP A 254 32.88 -6.19 -26.59
CA ASP A 254 34.30 -6.54 -26.41
C ASP A 254 34.65 -6.83 -24.93
N LEU A 255 35.15 -8.03 -24.64
CA LEU A 255 35.60 -8.45 -23.31
C LEU A 255 36.71 -7.54 -22.72
N ALA A 256 37.43 -6.79 -23.56
CA ALA A 256 38.39 -5.79 -23.11
C ALA A 256 37.71 -4.52 -22.55
N ASN A 257 36.48 -4.24 -22.97
CA ASN A 257 35.70 -3.05 -22.62
C ASN A 257 34.26 -3.44 -22.19
N PRO A 258 34.09 -4.14 -21.05
CA PRO A 258 32.77 -4.52 -20.55
C PRO A 258 31.86 -3.30 -20.39
N CYS A 259 30.60 -3.49 -20.80
CA CYS A 259 29.54 -2.49 -20.71
C CYS A 259 28.46 -2.93 -19.74
N ILE A 260 28.13 -2.03 -18.81
CA ILE A 260 27.06 -2.21 -17.82
C ILE A 260 25.91 -1.28 -18.20
N SER A 261 24.73 -1.86 -18.41
CA SER A 261 23.49 -1.13 -18.59
C SER A 261 22.77 -0.92 -17.26
N TYR A 262 22.47 0.34 -16.99
CA TYR A 262 21.68 0.77 -15.84
C TYR A 262 20.23 1.01 -16.21
N LYS A 263 19.31 0.48 -15.41
CA LYS A 263 17.88 0.83 -15.41
C LYS A 263 17.51 1.30 -14.02
N ILE A 264 16.92 2.48 -13.92
CA ILE A 264 16.57 3.09 -12.64
C ILE A 264 15.05 3.14 -12.50
N ASP A 265 14.56 2.61 -11.39
CA ASP A 265 13.18 2.69 -10.91
C ASP A 265 13.17 3.31 -9.53
N THR A 266 13.15 4.65 -9.48
CA THR A 266 13.16 5.39 -8.22
C THR A 266 11.83 6.11 -8.01
N LYS A 267 11.52 6.46 -6.75
CA LYS A 267 10.50 7.49 -6.40
C LYS A 267 10.76 8.85 -7.10
N ARG A 268 12.00 8.97 -7.58
CA ARG A 268 12.68 9.94 -8.44
C ARG A 268 12.28 10.03 -9.92
N ALA A 269 11.10 9.58 -10.35
CA ALA A 269 10.56 9.70 -11.73
C ALA A 269 11.58 9.81 -12.90
N ARG A 270 12.04 8.68 -13.45
CA ARG A 270 12.39 8.43 -14.88
C ARG A 270 13.10 7.07 -15.03
N THR A 271 12.66 6.26 -16.00
CA THR A 271 13.43 5.09 -16.46
C THR A 271 14.38 5.54 -17.56
N GLU A 272 15.64 5.79 -17.21
CA GLU A 272 16.69 6.01 -18.20
C GLU A 272 17.48 4.72 -18.39
N LEU A 273 17.56 4.23 -19.63
CA LEU A 273 18.51 3.18 -19.98
C LEU A 273 19.84 3.86 -20.27
N ARG A 274 20.86 3.58 -19.46
CA ARG A 274 22.21 4.13 -19.63
C ARG A 274 23.22 3.00 -19.75
N ALA A 275 24.29 3.22 -20.48
CA ALA A 275 25.36 2.26 -20.70
C ALA A 275 26.68 2.93 -20.30
N GLN A 276 27.48 2.25 -19.47
CA GLN A 276 28.81 2.69 -19.09
C GLN A 276 29.83 1.66 -19.56
N HIS A 277 30.78 2.11 -20.38
CA HIS A 277 31.92 1.28 -20.78
C HIS A 277 33.07 1.50 -19.81
N THR A 278 33.71 0.41 -19.39
CA THR A 278 34.91 0.47 -18.56
C THR A 278 36.00 -0.42 -19.13
N GLN A 279 37.27 -0.06 -18.92
CA GLN A 279 38.38 -0.92 -19.30
C GLN A 279 38.41 -2.15 -18.37
N GLY A 280 38.15 -3.33 -18.92
CA GLY A 280 37.93 -4.55 -18.14
C GLY A 280 39.14 -4.97 -17.30
N THR A 281 40.35 -4.72 -17.79
CA THR A 281 41.58 -5.02 -17.03
C THR A 281 41.74 -4.10 -15.82
N LEU A 282 41.55 -2.79 -16.00
CA LEU A 282 41.60 -1.83 -14.90
C LEU A 282 40.53 -2.11 -13.85
N LEU A 283 39.30 -2.43 -14.29
CA LEU A 283 38.21 -2.78 -13.39
C LEU A 283 38.55 -4.02 -12.55
N ARG A 284 39.07 -5.08 -13.17
CA ARG A 284 39.49 -6.30 -12.46
C ARG A 284 40.59 -6.03 -11.43
N GLU A 285 41.58 -5.20 -11.77
CA GLU A 285 42.64 -4.82 -10.84
C GLU A 285 42.12 -4.02 -9.65
N LEU A 286 41.22 -3.05 -9.89
CA LEU A 286 40.60 -2.26 -8.83
C LEU A 286 39.69 -3.10 -7.94
N VAL A 287 38.87 -4.00 -8.51
CA VAL A 287 38.01 -4.92 -7.75
C VAL A 287 38.85 -5.86 -6.88
N ALA A 288 39.95 -6.42 -7.43
CA ALA A 288 40.85 -7.29 -6.68
C ALA A 288 41.57 -6.56 -5.53
N LYS A 289 41.96 -5.29 -5.74
CA LYS A 289 42.56 -4.46 -4.68
C LYS A 289 41.52 -4.03 -3.64
N ALA A 290 40.30 -3.71 -4.06
CA ALA A 290 39.21 -3.26 -3.22
C ALA A 290 38.67 -4.35 -2.29
N SER A 291 38.51 -5.57 -2.82
CA SER A 291 37.91 -6.73 -2.15
C SER A 291 38.93 -7.47 -1.26
N ASN A 292 39.63 -6.73 -0.41
CA ASN A 292 40.70 -7.23 0.44
C ASN A 292 40.60 -6.60 1.84
N ASP A 293 40.75 -7.41 2.89
CA ASP A 293 40.71 -7.00 4.30
C ASP A 293 41.81 -6.00 4.67
N ALA A 294 42.97 -6.09 4.01
CA ALA A 294 44.09 -5.17 4.22
C ALA A 294 43.90 -3.81 3.53
N ASN A 295 42.83 -3.61 2.76
CA ASN A 295 42.61 -2.38 2.03
C ASN A 295 42.05 -1.28 2.94
N THR A 296 42.90 -0.28 3.21
CA THR A 296 42.54 0.94 3.94
C THR A 296 42.48 2.18 3.03
N ASP A 297 42.51 2.01 1.70
CA ASP A 297 42.50 3.11 0.73
C ASP A 297 41.10 3.74 0.66
N PRO A 298 40.91 4.97 1.19
CA PRO A 298 39.58 5.59 1.21
C PRO A 298 39.15 6.09 -0.18
N GLN A 299 40.06 6.12 -1.17
CA GLN A 299 39.75 6.61 -2.51
C GLN A 299 39.21 5.53 -3.44
N ILE A 300 39.53 4.25 -3.20
CA ILE A 300 39.22 3.18 -4.15
C ILE A 300 37.71 3.00 -4.39
N GLY A 301 36.89 3.16 -3.36
CA GLY A 301 35.42 3.11 -3.48
C GLY A 301 34.88 4.24 -4.36
N ARG A 302 35.50 5.42 -4.29
CA ARG A 302 35.14 6.59 -5.12
C ARG A 302 35.62 6.43 -6.56
N THR A 303 36.82 5.89 -6.74
CA THR A 303 37.35 5.57 -8.08
C THR A 303 36.45 4.53 -8.76
N LEU A 304 36.05 3.48 -8.06
CA LEU A 304 35.11 2.49 -8.58
C LEU A 304 33.75 3.12 -8.91
N PHE A 305 33.22 3.98 -8.03
CA PHE A 305 31.98 4.70 -8.27
C PHE A 305 32.05 5.52 -9.57
N ASN A 306 33.07 6.38 -9.72
CA ASN A 306 33.22 7.26 -10.88
C ASN A 306 33.46 6.51 -12.20
N LEU A 307 34.04 5.29 -12.14
CA LEU A 307 34.25 4.46 -13.32
C LEU A 307 32.99 3.71 -13.72
N LEU A 308 32.27 3.14 -12.74
CA LEU A 308 31.15 2.23 -12.97
C LEU A 308 29.82 2.95 -13.13
N VAL A 309 29.59 4.02 -12.37
CA VAL A 309 28.32 4.74 -12.32
C VAL A 309 28.37 5.94 -13.27
N PRO A 310 27.47 6.04 -14.25
CA PRO A 310 27.38 7.23 -15.11
C PRO A 310 27.10 8.49 -14.28
N VAL A 311 27.64 9.63 -14.71
CA VAL A 311 27.45 10.94 -14.03
C VAL A 311 25.97 11.31 -13.93
N GLU A 312 25.16 10.89 -14.90
CA GLU A 312 23.71 11.11 -14.93
C GLU A 312 22.96 10.27 -13.89
N VAL A 313 23.55 9.17 -13.40
CA VAL A 313 22.96 8.26 -12.40
C VAL A 313 23.26 8.74 -10.96
N GLU A 314 24.39 9.43 -10.75
CA GLU A 314 24.85 9.89 -9.43
C GLU A 314 23.78 10.66 -8.61
N PRO A 315 22.97 11.58 -9.18
CA PRO A 315 21.93 12.30 -8.43
C PRO A 315 20.86 11.39 -7.80
N PHE A 316 20.65 10.19 -8.37
CA PHE A 316 19.67 9.21 -7.89
C PHE A 316 20.23 8.31 -6.79
N LEU A 317 21.54 8.24 -6.63
CA LEU A 317 22.19 7.43 -5.60
C LEU A 317 22.43 8.19 -4.30
N GLY A 318 22.50 9.52 -4.35
CA GLY A 318 22.84 10.36 -3.19
C GLY A 318 21.67 10.67 -2.23
N GLY A 319 20.42 10.52 -2.65
CA GLY A 319 19.25 11.02 -1.92
C GLY A 319 18.29 9.97 -1.36
N THR A 320 18.65 8.69 -1.37
CA THR A 320 17.74 7.56 -1.11
C THR A 320 18.08 6.86 0.21
N THR A 321 17.05 6.45 0.96
CA THR A 321 17.21 5.81 2.27
C THR A 321 17.18 4.28 2.20
N GLU A 322 16.58 3.70 1.14
CA GLU A 322 16.38 2.26 0.95
C GLU A 322 16.52 1.88 -0.52
N MET A 323 17.47 0.99 -0.86
CA MET A 323 17.80 0.63 -2.23
C MET A 323 17.96 -0.87 -2.44
N VAL A 324 17.39 -1.37 -3.54
CA VAL A 324 17.63 -2.71 -4.08
C VAL A 324 18.35 -2.61 -5.42
N ILE A 325 19.49 -3.28 -5.54
CA ILE A 325 20.23 -3.40 -6.81
C ILE A 325 20.07 -4.80 -7.42
N GLU A 326 19.52 -4.88 -8.62
CA GLU A 326 19.45 -6.11 -9.41
C GLU A 326 20.73 -6.30 -10.22
N LEU A 327 21.32 -7.48 -10.06
CA LEU A 327 22.60 -7.89 -10.64
C LEU A 327 22.44 -9.23 -11.35
N GLU A 328 23.38 -9.55 -12.22
CA GLU A 328 23.56 -10.88 -12.82
C GLU A 328 24.95 -11.42 -12.43
N PRO A 329 25.23 -12.73 -12.64
CA PRO A 329 26.50 -13.32 -12.22
C PRO A 329 27.74 -12.53 -12.68
N GLU A 330 27.69 -11.93 -13.87
CA GLU A 330 28.75 -11.13 -14.47
C GLU A 330 29.01 -9.80 -13.74
N THR A 331 27.98 -9.19 -13.15
CA THR A 331 28.09 -7.89 -12.43
C THR A 331 28.08 -8.06 -10.91
N ALA A 332 27.73 -9.25 -10.40
CA ALA A 332 27.66 -9.56 -8.97
C ALA A 332 29.03 -9.54 -8.28
N GLY A 333 30.12 -9.82 -8.99
CA GLY A 333 31.48 -9.80 -8.45
C GLY A 333 32.00 -8.41 -8.06
N ILE A 334 31.34 -7.33 -8.50
CA ILE A 334 31.71 -5.96 -8.12
C ILE A 334 31.34 -5.71 -6.65
N PRO A 335 32.21 -5.08 -5.84
CA PRO A 335 31.93 -4.75 -4.45
C PRO A 335 31.03 -3.50 -4.36
N TRP A 336 29.79 -3.59 -4.84
CA TRP A 336 28.81 -2.49 -4.89
C TRP A 336 28.66 -1.76 -3.56
N GLU A 337 28.76 -2.47 -2.44
CA GLU A 337 28.66 -1.91 -1.09
C GLU A 337 29.80 -0.94 -0.75
N LEU A 338 30.98 -1.11 -1.36
CA LEU A 338 32.17 -0.28 -1.15
C LEU A 338 32.16 0.99 -2.01
N LEU A 339 31.33 1.04 -3.06
CA LEU A 339 31.19 2.24 -3.87
C LEU A 339 30.70 3.39 -2.99
N ASP A 340 31.29 4.56 -3.16
CA ASP A 340 30.93 5.73 -2.36
C ASP A 340 30.87 6.99 -3.21
N THR A 341 29.87 7.82 -2.91
CA THR A 341 29.64 9.09 -3.61
C THR A 341 30.69 10.13 -3.22
N ASN A 342 30.91 11.14 -4.05
CA ASN A 342 31.71 12.28 -3.63
C ASN A 342 31.03 12.98 -2.42
N PRO A 343 31.75 13.26 -1.32
CA PRO A 343 31.16 13.91 -0.16
C PRO A 343 30.66 15.30 -0.59
N ASP A 344 29.35 15.52 -0.52
CA ASP A 344 28.79 16.85 -0.63
C ASP A 344 29.30 17.67 0.55
N ALA A 345 30.02 18.76 0.29
CA ALA A 345 30.58 19.63 1.31
C ALA A 345 29.50 20.22 2.24
N GLN A 346 28.23 20.18 1.83
CA GLN A 346 27.08 20.65 2.61
C GLN A 346 26.36 19.55 3.43
N SER A 347 26.64 18.26 3.17
CA SER A 347 25.97 17.15 3.89
C SER A 347 26.71 16.77 5.18
N GLY A 348 25.99 16.80 6.31
CA GLY A 348 26.53 16.42 7.63
C GLY A 348 26.69 14.91 7.83
N ASP A 349 26.11 14.07 6.97
CA ASP A 349 26.16 12.60 7.10
C ASP A 349 27.36 12.01 6.34
N ARG A 350 28.37 11.56 7.11
CA ARG A 350 29.61 10.98 6.61
C ARG A 350 29.58 9.46 6.44
N ARG A 351 28.42 8.82 6.64
CA ARG A 351 28.30 7.36 6.45
C ARG A 351 28.50 7.00 4.97
N PRO A 352 29.16 5.86 4.67
CA PRO A 352 29.27 5.33 3.31
C PRO A 352 27.91 5.15 2.62
N TRP A 353 27.89 5.27 1.29
CA TRP A 353 26.67 5.17 0.48
C TRP A 353 25.77 3.98 0.83
N SER A 354 26.29 2.74 0.83
CA SER A 354 25.48 1.53 1.07
C SER A 354 24.89 1.41 2.48
N ILE A 355 25.40 2.19 3.44
CA ILE A 355 24.85 2.31 4.80
C ILE A 355 23.70 3.33 4.81
N ARG A 356 23.89 4.48 4.14
CA ARG A 356 22.85 5.52 4.03
C ARG A 356 21.63 5.03 3.26
N SER A 357 21.85 4.27 2.18
CA SER A 357 20.82 3.73 1.30
C SER A 357 20.33 2.33 1.68
N LYS A 358 20.83 1.73 2.77
CA LYS A 358 20.50 0.37 3.23
C LYS A 358 20.51 -0.66 2.07
N LEU A 359 21.59 -0.69 1.29
CA LEU A 359 21.65 -1.44 0.02
C LEU A 359 21.41 -2.96 0.16
N VAL A 360 20.48 -3.52 -0.61
CA VAL A 360 20.27 -4.98 -0.73
C VAL A 360 20.40 -5.41 -2.20
N ARG A 361 20.96 -6.60 -2.45
CA ARG A 361 21.13 -7.17 -3.78
C ARG A 361 19.93 -8.06 -4.16
N LYS A 362 19.58 -8.07 -5.43
CA LYS A 362 18.70 -9.08 -6.06
C LYS A 362 19.49 -9.73 -7.19
N LEU A 363 19.65 -11.05 -7.16
CA LEU A 363 20.37 -11.76 -8.21
C LEU A 363 19.40 -12.31 -9.26
N ARG A 364 19.65 -12.00 -10.53
CA ARG A 364 18.96 -12.58 -11.66
C ARG A 364 19.67 -13.87 -12.08
N VAL A 365 18.97 -15.00 -11.98
CA VAL A 365 19.48 -16.32 -12.38
C VAL A 365 18.55 -16.94 -13.42
N GLU A 366 19.12 -17.58 -14.45
CA GLU A 366 18.34 -18.22 -15.52
C GLU A 366 17.87 -19.64 -15.15
N ASN A 367 18.72 -20.41 -14.45
CA ASN A 367 18.39 -21.77 -14.01
C ASN A 367 18.17 -21.77 -12.50
N PHE A 368 16.99 -22.17 -12.07
CA PHE A 368 16.61 -22.25 -10.65
C PHE A 368 15.75 -23.48 -10.37
N ARG A 369 15.58 -23.83 -9.10
CA ARG A 369 14.72 -24.92 -8.65
C ARG A 369 13.24 -24.52 -8.82
N ALA A 370 12.56 -25.11 -9.79
CA ALA A 370 11.16 -24.78 -10.10
C ALA A 370 10.15 -25.13 -8.98
N GLN A 371 10.42 -26.18 -8.19
CA GLN A 371 9.60 -26.55 -7.02
C GLN A 371 10.46 -26.51 -5.76
N VAL A 372 10.24 -25.48 -4.93
CA VAL A 372 10.93 -25.28 -3.66
C VAL A 372 10.04 -25.79 -2.52
N THR A 373 10.61 -26.56 -1.60
CA THR A 373 9.96 -26.88 -0.32
C THR A 373 10.58 -26.00 0.74
N ASP A 374 9.92 -24.90 1.07
CA ASP A 374 10.42 -23.94 2.06
C ASP A 374 10.34 -24.47 3.49
N ALA A 375 11.21 -23.96 4.34
CA ALA A 375 11.10 -24.11 5.78
C ALA A 375 9.90 -23.32 6.32
N ASN A 376 9.26 -23.85 7.36
CA ASN A 376 8.16 -23.20 8.06
C ASN A 376 8.68 -22.22 9.14
N PRO A 377 7.86 -21.25 9.59
CA PRO A 377 8.21 -20.35 10.69
C PRO A 377 8.61 -21.06 11.99
N GLU A 378 8.08 -22.26 12.20
CA GLU A 378 8.31 -23.11 13.38
C GLU A 378 9.58 -23.98 13.30
N ASP A 379 10.21 -24.05 12.13
CA ASP A 379 11.40 -24.89 11.90
C ASP A 379 12.65 -24.31 12.59
N GLY A 380 13.65 -25.16 12.82
CA GLY A 380 14.76 -24.86 13.71
C GLY A 380 15.78 -23.85 13.17
N VAL A 381 16.77 -23.52 13.99
CA VAL A 381 17.93 -22.72 13.59
C VAL A 381 19.20 -23.54 13.77
N LEU A 382 20.05 -23.58 12.75
CA LEU A 382 21.37 -24.21 12.80
C LEU A 382 22.44 -23.13 12.84
N VAL A 383 23.28 -23.15 13.87
CA VAL A 383 24.43 -22.26 14.02
C VAL A 383 25.71 -23.10 14.03
N ILE A 384 26.62 -22.84 13.11
CA ILE A 384 27.90 -23.54 12.98
C ILE A 384 29.03 -22.53 13.16
N GLY A 385 29.94 -22.79 14.09
CA GLY A 385 31.10 -21.93 14.36
C GLY A 385 32.38 -22.74 14.44
N GLU A 386 33.39 -22.32 13.70
CA GLU A 386 34.74 -22.93 13.68
C GLU A 386 34.73 -24.47 13.48
N PRO A 387 34.31 -24.99 12.30
CA PRO A 387 34.37 -26.43 12.00
C PRO A 387 35.78 -27.03 12.17
N MET A 388 35.87 -28.37 12.31
CA MET A 388 37.12 -29.10 12.58
C MET A 388 38.08 -29.12 11.38
N CYS A 389 38.76 -28.01 11.13
CA CYS A 389 39.71 -27.85 10.02
C CYS A 389 41.12 -28.36 10.37
N ASN A 390 41.92 -28.71 9.36
CA ASN A 390 43.34 -29.05 9.57
C ASN A 390 44.13 -27.80 10.00
N PRO A 391 44.68 -27.74 11.23
CA PRO A 391 45.34 -26.55 11.76
C PRO A 391 46.63 -26.17 11.02
N LYS A 392 47.21 -27.08 10.23
CA LYS A 392 48.38 -26.79 9.39
C LYS A 392 48.05 -25.99 8.13
N LEU A 393 46.81 -26.11 7.66
CA LEU A 393 46.33 -25.39 6.49
C LEU A 393 45.51 -24.20 6.94
N TYR A 394 44.56 -24.42 7.85
CA TYR A 394 43.59 -23.42 8.28
C TYR A 394 43.83 -23.04 9.76
N PRO A 395 44.27 -21.80 10.06
CA PRO A 395 44.52 -21.38 11.43
C PRO A 395 43.22 -21.34 12.25
N ARG A 396 43.33 -21.41 13.59
CA ARG A 396 42.17 -21.29 14.48
C ARG A 396 41.47 -19.93 14.30
N LEU A 397 40.13 -19.94 14.34
CA LEU A 397 39.28 -18.76 14.19
C LEU A 397 38.45 -18.55 15.46
N ALA A 398 39.10 -18.03 16.50
CA ALA A 398 38.42 -17.73 17.77
C ALA A 398 37.28 -16.71 17.58
N GLY A 399 37.43 -15.75 16.67
CA GLY A 399 36.36 -14.81 16.29
C GLY A 399 35.13 -15.50 15.70
N ALA A 400 35.32 -16.43 14.76
CA ALA A 400 34.20 -17.20 14.16
C ALA A 400 33.44 -18.03 15.20
N ARG A 401 34.17 -18.61 16.18
CA ARG A 401 33.54 -19.29 17.32
C ARG A 401 32.76 -18.31 18.20
N SER A 402 33.34 -17.16 18.51
CA SER A 402 32.72 -16.13 19.37
C SER A 402 31.45 -15.56 18.73
N GLU A 403 31.48 -15.29 17.42
CA GLU A 403 30.30 -14.88 16.64
C GLU A 403 29.19 -15.93 16.71
N ALA A 404 29.51 -17.20 16.43
CA ALA A 404 28.54 -18.27 16.45
C ALA A 404 27.91 -18.46 17.84
N VAL A 405 28.69 -18.36 18.91
CA VAL A 405 28.17 -18.36 20.29
C VAL A 405 27.24 -17.17 20.53
N ALA A 406 27.66 -15.95 20.18
CA ALA A 406 26.85 -14.74 20.37
C ALA A 406 25.54 -14.75 19.56
N VAL A 407 25.55 -15.36 18.38
CA VAL A 407 24.37 -15.56 17.54
C VAL A 407 23.44 -16.60 18.14
N ALA A 408 23.97 -17.76 18.56
CA ALA A 408 23.20 -18.82 19.20
C ALA A 408 22.53 -18.34 20.50
N ASP A 409 23.26 -17.62 21.35
CA ASP A 409 22.74 -17.06 22.60
C ASP A 409 21.60 -16.08 22.34
N ARG A 410 21.71 -15.23 21.32
CA ARG A 410 20.66 -14.27 20.98
C ARG A 410 19.41 -14.95 20.42
N LEU A 411 19.59 -15.96 19.56
CA LEU A 411 18.47 -16.73 19.02
C LEU A 411 17.79 -17.54 20.11
N GLY A 412 18.53 -18.11 21.07
CA GLY A 412 18.00 -18.88 22.19
C GLY A 412 17.49 -18.04 23.38
N ALA A 413 17.64 -16.71 23.35
CA ALA A 413 17.27 -15.84 24.46
C ALA A 413 15.73 -15.77 24.66
N PRO A 414 15.25 -15.69 25.91
CA PRO A 414 13.83 -15.48 26.18
C PRO A 414 13.30 -14.22 25.48
N GLY A 415 12.23 -14.38 24.69
CA GLY A 415 11.62 -13.28 23.92
C GLY A 415 12.16 -13.12 22.49
N SER A 416 13.11 -13.95 22.03
CA SER A 416 13.56 -13.98 20.63
C SER A 416 12.47 -14.48 19.65
N GLY A 417 11.46 -15.20 20.15
CA GLY A 417 10.47 -15.89 19.33
C GLY A 417 11.00 -17.18 18.70
N VAL A 418 12.17 -17.68 19.13
CA VAL A 418 12.68 -19.03 18.83
C VAL A 418 12.71 -19.82 20.13
N ASP A 419 12.15 -21.02 20.16
CA ASP A 419 12.33 -21.91 21.31
C ASP A 419 13.80 -22.32 21.42
N ALA A 420 14.39 -22.21 22.61
CA ALA A 420 15.82 -22.52 22.81
C ALA A 420 16.18 -23.96 22.35
N GLU A 421 15.25 -24.92 22.47
CA GLU A 421 15.42 -26.31 22.01
C GLU A 421 15.50 -26.46 20.48
N LYS A 422 15.04 -25.45 19.74
CA LYS A 422 15.07 -25.40 18.27
C LYS A 422 16.37 -24.79 17.74
N VAL A 423 17.22 -24.22 18.59
CA VAL A 423 18.55 -23.71 18.22
C VAL A 423 19.59 -24.82 18.38
N LEU A 424 20.07 -25.37 17.28
CA LEU A 424 21.20 -26.31 17.29
C LEU A 424 22.50 -25.54 17.04
N SER A 425 23.38 -25.50 18.04
CA SER A 425 24.68 -24.84 17.96
C SER A 425 25.81 -25.86 17.89
N LEU A 426 26.65 -25.75 16.86
CA LEU A 426 27.84 -26.57 16.60
C LEU A 426 29.08 -25.67 16.64
N VAL A 427 29.56 -25.37 17.86
CA VAL A 427 30.67 -24.42 18.11
C VAL A 427 31.92 -25.06 18.74
N ASP A 428 31.92 -26.38 18.88
CA ASP A 428 32.99 -27.16 19.49
C ASP A 428 33.75 -28.01 18.45
N GLN A 429 34.12 -27.39 17.33
CA GLN A 429 34.84 -28.04 16.23
C GLN A 429 34.13 -29.31 15.74
N ALA A 430 32.90 -29.15 15.28
CA ALA A 430 32.18 -30.24 14.61
C ALA A 430 32.92 -30.64 13.33
N ASP A 431 33.08 -31.95 13.10
CA ASP A 431 33.61 -32.49 11.86
C ASP A 431 32.58 -32.47 10.72
N ALA A 432 33.00 -32.74 9.48
CA ALA A 432 32.09 -32.67 8.34
C ALA A 432 30.91 -33.63 8.45
N GLN A 433 31.12 -34.83 9.01
CA GLN A 433 30.05 -35.78 9.21
C GLN A 433 29.00 -35.23 10.18
N THR A 434 29.43 -34.62 11.29
CA THR A 434 28.54 -33.99 12.28
C THR A 434 27.78 -32.83 11.69
N VAL A 435 28.46 -31.94 10.94
CA VAL A 435 27.81 -30.77 10.31
C VAL A 435 26.80 -31.20 9.26
N ILE A 436 27.14 -32.12 8.36
CA ILE A 436 26.24 -32.58 7.30
C ILE A 436 25.05 -33.37 7.87
N ASN A 437 25.30 -34.22 8.87
CA ASN A 437 24.22 -34.92 9.56
C ASN A 437 23.27 -33.93 10.25
N ALA A 438 23.81 -32.92 10.94
CA ALA A 438 22.99 -31.89 11.55
C ALA A 438 22.15 -31.12 10.52
N LEU A 439 22.76 -30.68 9.40
CA LEU A 439 22.10 -29.96 8.32
C LEU A 439 20.93 -30.76 7.71
N PHE A 440 21.05 -32.09 7.59
CA PHE A 440 20.01 -32.96 7.03
C PHE A 440 19.09 -33.61 8.06
N ALA A 441 19.39 -33.55 9.36
CA ALA A 441 18.60 -34.21 10.40
C ALA A 441 17.24 -33.55 10.64
N ARG A 442 17.14 -32.24 10.41
CA ARG A 442 15.95 -31.44 10.71
C ARG A 442 15.73 -30.41 9.62
N ARG A 443 14.53 -29.82 9.62
CA ARG A 443 14.22 -28.65 8.81
C ARG A 443 14.72 -27.43 9.57
N TYR A 444 15.43 -26.55 8.87
CA TYR A 444 15.92 -25.29 9.42
C TYR A 444 15.35 -24.11 8.66
N ARG A 445 14.80 -23.16 9.40
CA ARG A 445 14.41 -21.86 8.90
C ARG A 445 15.60 -20.95 8.66
N VAL A 446 16.61 -21.06 9.53
CA VAL A 446 17.85 -20.28 9.46
C VAL A 446 19.06 -21.21 9.55
N VAL A 447 20.05 -20.97 8.69
CA VAL A 447 21.38 -21.58 8.79
C VAL A 447 22.42 -20.47 8.88
N HIS A 448 23.17 -20.41 9.98
CA HIS A 448 24.27 -19.49 10.20
C HIS A 448 25.59 -20.26 10.26
N ILE A 449 26.59 -19.85 9.48
CA ILE A 449 27.88 -20.53 9.37
C ILE A 449 29.01 -19.52 9.44
N ALA A 450 29.89 -19.67 10.42
CA ALA A 450 31.12 -18.90 10.58
C ALA A 450 32.35 -19.83 10.54
N GLY A 451 33.26 -19.61 9.59
CA GLY A 451 34.41 -20.49 9.40
C GLY A 451 35.33 -20.12 8.24
N HIS A 452 36.13 -21.07 7.76
CA HIS A 452 36.98 -20.87 6.59
C HIS A 452 36.19 -21.05 5.29
N GLY A 453 36.53 -20.26 4.28
CA GLY A 453 36.14 -20.50 2.89
C GLY A 453 37.34 -20.98 2.09
N ALA A 454 37.15 -21.90 1.15
CA ALA A 454 38.21 -22.30 0.24
C ALA A 454 37.68 -22.68 -1.15
N ARG A 455 38.59 -22.65 -2.13
CA ARG A 455 38.32 -23.08 -3.51
C ARG A 455 38.81 -24.50 -3.75
N THR A 456 38.04 -25.23 -4.53
CA THR A 456 38.44 -26.49 -5.13
C THR A 456 39.06 -26.19 -6.50
N ILE A 457 40.25 -26.72 -6.78
CA ILE A 457 40.94 -26.55 -8.07
C ILE A 457 41.04 -27.93 -8.72
N ASN A 458 40.63 -28.04 -9.98
CA ASN A 458 40.75 -29.25 -10.79
C ASN A 458 42.24 -29.56 -11.09
N ALA A 459 42.52 -30.81 -11.48
CA ALA A 459 43.87 -31.23 -11.85
C ALA A 459 44.48 -30.45 -13.04
N ASP A 460 43.64 -29.80 -13.85
CA ASP A 460 44.03 -28.92 -14.96
C ASP A 460 44.32 -27.46 -14.54
N GLY A 461 44.26 -27.17 -13.24
CA GLY A 461 44.51 -25.85 -12.67
C GLY A 461 43.31 -24.89 -12.73
N ARG A 462 42.14 -25.33 -13.23
CA ARG A 462 40.92 -24.51 -13.26
C ARG A 462 40.16 -24.61 -11.94
N VAL A 463 39.46 -23.55 -11.56
CA VAL A 463 38.60 -23.57 -10.36
C VAL A 463 37.43 -24.53 -10.63
N ALA A 464 37.33 -25.59 -9.82
CA ALA A 464 36.32 -26.63 -9.89
C ALA A 464 35.06 -26.30 -9.07
N GLY A 465 35.21 -25.39 -8.10
CA GLY A 465 34.16 -24.99 -7.16
C GLY A 465 34.77 -24.43 -5.88
N GLY A 466 34.02 -24.49 -4.79
CA GLY A 466 34.48 -24.21 -3.44
C GLY A 466 33.31 -24.02 -2.48
N GLY A 467 33.61 -23.73 -1.22
CA GLY A 467 32.58 -23.63 -0.18
C GLY A 467 33.17 -23.44 1.21
N VAL A 468 32.34 -23.65 2.23
CA VAL A 468 32.77 -23.58 3.64
C VAL A 468 33.58 -24.82 3.96
N VAL A 469 34.77 -24.67 4.54
CA VAL A 469 35.60 -25.79 4.97
C VAL A 469 34.93 -26.47 6.17
N LEU A 470 34.65 -27.77 6.05
CA LEU A 470 34.00 -28.54 7.10
C LEU A 470 34.99 -29.42 7.87
N SER A 471 35.87 -30.14 7.17
CA SER A 471 36.94 -30.93 7.80
C SER A 471 38.09 -31.28 6.87
N GLY A 472 39.25 -31.60 7.43
CA GLY A 472 40.39 -32.12 6.67
C GLY A 472 40.98 -31.10 5.67
N ASN A 473 41.48 -31.61 4.54
CA ASN A 473 42.12 -30.79 3.49
C ASN A 473 41.17 -30.43 2.34
N ASP A 474 40.15 -31.26 2.08
CA ASP A 474 39.35 -31.20 0.84
C ASP A 474 37.84 -31.43 1.04
N THR A 475 37.31 -31.28 2.27
CA THR A 475 35.88 -31.46 2.55
C THR A 475 35.19 -30.11 2.80
N TYR A 476 34.20 -29.81 1.96
CA TYR A 476 33.53 -28.53 1.92
C TYR A 476 32.01 -28.68 1.95
N LEU A 477 31.32 -27.69 2.50
CA LEU A 477 29.91 -27.43 2.21
C LEU A 477 29.87 -26.60 0.92
N GLY A 478 29.75 -27.28 -0.21
CA GLY A 478 29.77 -26.67 -1.55
C GLY A 478 28.40 -26.66 -2.22
N ALA A 479 28.42 -26.31 -3.51
CA ALA A 479 27.21 -26.24 -4.34
C ALA A 479 26.41 -27.56 -4.37
N ASN A 480 27.08 -28.71 -4.34
CA ASN A 480 26.41 -30.01 -4.42
C ASN A 480 25.62 -30.31 -3.14
N GLU A 481 26.18 -30.04 -1.98
CA GLU A 481 25.52 -30.22 -0.69
C GLU A 481 24.34 -29.25 -0.54
N VAL A 482 24.50 -28.00 -0.99
CA VAL A 482 23.42 -27.01 -1.08
C VAL A 482 22.28 -27.51 -1.98
N ARG A 483 22.59 -28.02 -3.18
CA ARG A 483 21.58 -28.62 -4.08
C ARG A 483 20.93 -29.87 -3.50
N ALA A 484 21.58 -30.60 -2.60
CA ALA A 484 21.02 -31.77 -1.95
C ALA A 484 20.03 -31.43 -0.81
N MET A 485 19.95 -30.17 -0.36
CA MET A 485 18.98 -29.74 0.65
C MET A 485 17.55 -29.95 0.16
N ARG A 486 16.79 -30.77 0.90
CA ARG A 486 15.39 -31.09 0.60
C ARG A 486 14.43 -29.99 1.05
N THR A 487 14.67 -29.45 2.25
CA THR A 487 13.97 -28.27 2.76
C THR A 487 14.92 -27.09 2.67
N VAL A 488 14.43 -25.99 2.09
CA VAL A 488 15.24 -24.80 1.82
C VAL A 488 15.06 -23.79 2.96
N PRO A 489 16.15 -23.33 3.61
CA PRO A 489 16.05 -22.30 4.63
C PRO A 489 15.53 -20.97 4.06
N GLU A 490 14.80 -20.21 4.87
CA GLU A 490 14.41 -18.84 4.52
C GLU A 490 15.62 -17.90 4.54
N LEU A 491 16.55 -18.10 5.49
CA LEU A 491 17.74 -17.27 5.65
C LEU A 491 19.00 -18.13 5.79
N VAL A 492 20.03 -17.82 5.00
CA VAL A 492 21.38 -18.38 5.17
C VAL A 492 22.39 -17.25 5.38
N PHE A 493 23.13 -17.32 6.48
CA PHE A 493 24.17 -16.36 6.84
C PHE A 493 25.54 -17.07 6.78
N LEU A 494 26.42 -16.59 5.92
CA LEU A 494 27.74 -17.17 5.65
C LEU A 494 28.85 -16.16 5.92
N ASN A 495 29.50 -16.32 7.07
CA ASN A 495 30.73 -15.61 7.37
C ASN A 495 31.95 -16.51 7.15
N CYS A 496 32.33 -16.70 5.89
CA CYS A 496 33.29 -17.74 5.49
C CYS A 496 34.31 -17.25 4.45
N CYS A 497 35.24 -16.37 4.83
CA CYS A 497 36.19 -15.78 3.87
C CYS A 497 37.67 -15.82 4.24
N HIS A 498 38.05 -16.49 5.33
CA HIS A 498 39.46 -16.67 5.65
C HIS A 498 40.09 -17.79 4.81
N LEU A 499 40.75 -17.44 3.70
CA LEU A 499 41.62 -18.36 2.96
C LEU A 499 42.96 -18.48 3.69
N ALA A 500 43.25 -19.69 4.15
CA ALA A 500 44.57 -20.14 4.57
C ALA A 500 45.69 -19.51 3.72
N GLY A 501 46.58 -18.75 4.37
CA GLY A 501 47.75 -18.16 3.75
C GLY A 501 48.62 -19.23 3.09
N ARG A 502 48.71 -19.18 1.76
CA ARG A 502 49.86 -19.75 1.06
C ARG A 502 50.97 -18.70 1.04
N ASP A 503 52.15 -19.17 1.40
CA ASP A 503 53.39 -18.43 1.59
C ASP A 503 53.67 -17.37 0.50
N ALA A 504 53.99 -16.15 0.90
CA ALA A 504 54.27 -15.02 0.01
C ALA A 504 55.49 -15.28 -0.92
N ALA A 505 56.29 -16.31 -0.63
CA ALA A 505 57.39 -16.77 -1.46
C ALA A 505 56.95 -17.66 -2.65
N ALA A 506 55.73 -18.21 -2.67
CA ALA A 506 55.21 -19.02 -3.77
C ALA A 506 54.38 -18.21 -4.81
N THR A 507 54.18 -16.91 -4.56
CA THR A 507 53.22 -16.03 -5.24
C THR A 507 53.66 -15.43 -6.58
N LEU A 508 54.83 -15.80 -7.12
CA LEU A 508 55.29 -15.27 -8.40
C LEU A 508 54.62 -15.92 -9.64
N LYS A 509 53.69 -16.87 -9.45
CA LYS A 509 52.96 -17.55 -10.55
C LYS A 509 51.44 -17.62 -10.38
N ALA A 510 50.85 -17.10 -9.31
CA ALA A 510 49.40 -17.15 -9.10
C ALA A 510 48.73 -15.92 -9.73
N GLN A 511 47.76 -16.15 -10.62
CA GLN A 511 46.90 -15.08 -11.14
C GLN A 511 46.22 -14.31 -9.99
N PRO A 512 46.00 -12.99 -10.12
CA PRO A 512 45.32 -12.20 -9.10
C PRO A 512 43.93 -12.77 -8.79
N TYR A 513 43.70 -13.01 -7.51
CA TYR A 513 42.57 -13.75 -6.95
C TYR A 513 41.38 -12.85 -6.65
N ASP A 514 40.24 -13.04 -7.33
CA ASP A 514 39.01 -12.28 -7.09
C ASP A 514 38.15 -12.91 -5.98
N ARG A 515 38.30 -12.41 -4.74
CA ARG A 515 37.56 -12.85 -3.54
C ARG A 515 36.05 -12.66 -3.68
N ALA A 516 35.63 -11.53 -4.24
CA ALA A 516 34.22 -11.16 -4.36
C ALA A 516 33.47 -12.11 -5.30
N ALA A 517 34.12 -12.58 -6.37
CA ALA A 517 33.57 -13.59 -7.26
C ALA A 517 33.32 -14.96 -6.57
N PHE A 518 34.12 -15.32 -5.55
CA PHE A 518 33.91 -16.58 -4.82
C PHE A 518 32.64 -16.55 -3.95
N ALA A 519 32.43 -15.46 -3.20
CA ALA A 519 31.24 -15.28 -2.38
C ALA A 519 29.96 -15.23 -3.23
N ALA A 520 30.04 -14.56 -4.38
CA ALA A 520 28.96 -14.51 -5.36
C ALA A 520 28.55 -15.92 -5.82
N ASN A 521 29.49 -16.85 -6.03
CA ASN A 521 29.17 -18.22 -6.50
C ASN A 521 28.40 -19.07 -5.47
N ILE A 522 28.79 -19.05 -4.19
CA ILE A 522 28.05 -19.78 -3.15
C ILE A 522 26.67 -19.15 -2.89
N ALA A 523 26.61 -17.81 -2.84
CA ALA A 523 25.35 -17.10 -2.69
C ALA A 523 24.41 -17.37 -3.87
N GLU A 524 24.94 -17.39 -5.09
CA GLU A 524 24.21 -17.75 -6.30
C GLU A 524 23.60 -19.16 -6.19
N GLU A 525 24.36 -20.17 -5.74
CA GLU A 525 23.84 -21.53 -5.60
C GLU A 525 22.72 -21.64 -4.54
N LEU A 526 22.85 -20.92 -3.42
CA LEU A 526 21.79 -20.82 -2.42
C LEU A 526 20.53 -20.17 -3.00
N ILE A 527 20.68 -19.10 -3.76
CA ILE A 527 19.58 -18.41 -4.45
C ILE A 527 18.93 -19.32 -5.50
N ARG A 528 19.73 -20.06 -6.30
CA ARG A 528 19.24 -21.02 -7.30
C ARG A 528 18.42 -22.15 -6.68
N VAL A 529 18.77 -22.58 -5.47
CA VAL A 529 18.03 -23.59 -4.70
C VAL A 529 16.74 -23.05 -4.09
N GLY A 530 16.62 -21.72 -3.92
CA GLY A 530 15.41 -21.03 -3.48
C GLY A 530 15.52 -20.34 -2.12
N VAL A 531 16.74 -20.15 -1.57
CA VAL A 531 16.91 -19.44 -0.29
C VAL A 531 16.44 -17.99 -0.45
N ARG A 532 15.51 -17.56 0.41
CA ARG A 532 14.85 -16.25 0.31
C ARG A 532 15.79 -15.08 0.63
N CYS A 533 16.64 -15.23 1.65
CA CYS A 533 17.62 -14.24 2.07
C CYS A 533 18.99 -14.89 2.27
N VAL A 534 20.04 -14.33 1.66
CA VAL A 534 21.42 -14.80 1.80
C VAL A 534 22.31 -13.64 2.22
N ILE A 535 23.08 -13.80 3.30
CA ILE A 535 24.14 -12.87 3.68
C ILE A 535 25.45 -13.62 3.53
N ALA A 536 26.37 -13.09 2.72
CA ALA A 536 27.69 -13.68 2.53
C ALA A 536 28.77 -12.60 2.64
N ALA A 537 29.83 -12.88 3.39
CA ALA A 537 31.04 -12.07 3.32
C ALA A 537 31.71 -12.26 1.95
N GLY A 538 32.19 -11.17 1.35
CA GLY A 538 32.83 -11.13 0.03
C GLY A 538 34.35 -11.32 0.08
N TRP A 539 34.96 -11.03 1.23
CA TRP A 539 36.39 -11.19 1.51
C TRP A 539 36.59 -11.35 3.03
N ALA A 540 37.83 -11.58 3.47
CA ALA A 540 38.13 -11.76 4.89
C ALA A 540 37.62 -10.58 5.73
N VAL A 541 37.14 -10.86 6.93
CA VAL A 541 36.54 -9.86 7.82
C VAL A 541 37.26 -9.85 9.16
N GLU A 542 37.21 -8.70 9.82
CA GLU A 542 37.76 -8.53 11.17
C GLU A 542 36.80 -9.10 12.22
N ASP A 543 37.33 -9.78 13.23
CA ASP A 543 36.54 -10.52 14.24
C ASP A 543 35.49 -9.64 14.93
N GLU A 544 35.88 -8.48 15.50
CA GLU A 544 34.96 -7.60 16.23
C GLU A 544 33.87 -6.99 15.32
N PRO A 545 34.20 -6.30 14.20
CA PRO A 545 33.19 -5.80 13.29
C PRO A 545 32.26 -6.88 12.72
N ALA A 546 32.76 -8.10 12.49
CA ALA A 546 31.95 -9.23 12.02
C ALA A 546 30.93 -9.70 13.07
N GLU A 547 31.36 -9.88 14.32
CA GLU A 547 30.45 -10.18 15.42
C GLU A 547 29.40 -9.06 15.58
N LYS A 548 29.80 -7.78 15.52
CA LYS A 548 28.86 -6.64 15.59
C LYS A 548 27.84 -6.65 14.45
N PHE A 549 28.25 -7.02 13.23
CA PHE A 549 27.33 -7.16 12.11
C PHE A 549 26.27 -8.23 12.41
N ALA A 550 26.71 -9.47 12.70
CA ALA A 550 25.81 -10.59 12.89
C ALA A 550 24.85 -10.36 14.07
N THR A 551 25.38 -9.87 15.19
CA THR A 551 24.61 -9.62 16.41
C THR A 551 23.58 -8.50 16.26
N ALA A 552 23.94 -7.40 15.59
CA ALA A 552 23.00 -6.30 15.32
C ALA A 552 21.94 -6.69 14.27
N PHE A 553 22.32 -7.49 13.27
CA PHE A 553 21.40 -8.03 12.27
C PHE A 553 20.28 -8.85 12.93
N TYR A 554 20.64 -9.87 13.72
CA TYR A 554 19.64 -10.71 14.38
C TYR A 554 18.84 -9.93 15.43
N ALA A 555 19.45 -9.00 16.17
CA ALA A 555 18.70 -8.17 17.12
C ALA A 555 17.59 -7.36 16.42
N SER A 556 17.91 -6.71 15.30
CA SER A 556 16.96 -5.94 14.52
C SER A 556 15.87 -6.83 13.91
N LEU A 557 16.28 -7.95 13.30
CA LEU A 557 15.38 -8.89 12.64
C LEU A 557 14.39 -9.54 13.61
N LEU A 558 14.87 -10.03 14.77
CA LEU A 558 14.04 -10.63 15.82
C LEU A 558 13.12 -9.59 16.49
N GLY A 559 13.55 -8.32 16.52
CA GLY A 559 12.73 -7.18 16.92
C GLY A 559 11.63 -6.79 15.92
N GLY A 560 11.45 -7.58 14.86
CA GLY A 560 10.40 -7.42 13.87
C GLY A 560 10.77 -6.55 12.69
N ALA A 561 11.99 -6.03 12.57
CA ALA A 561 12.42 -5.20 11.44
C ALA A 561 12.39 -5.96 10.10
N ARG A 562 12.29 -5.22 9.00
CA ARG A 562 12.47 -5.78 7.64
C ARG A 562 13.92 -6.19 7.42
N PHE A 563 14.15 -7.13 6.51
CA PHE A 563 15.50 -7.55 6.11
C PHE A 563 16.38 -6.36 5.69
N ILE A 564 15.87 -5.44 4.86
CA ILE A 564 16.61 -4.25 4.41
C ILE A 564 17.03 -3.34 5.57
N GLU A 565 16.17 -3.20 6.58
CA GLU A 565 16.45 -2.42 7.79
C GLU A 565 17.49 -3.12 8.67
N ALA A 566 17.35 -4.43 8.88
CA ALA A 566 18.28 -5.24 9.64
C ALA A 566 19.69 -5.21 9.01
N VAL A 567 19.79 -5.30 7.68
CA VAL A 567 21.05 -5.16 6.93
C VAL A 567 21.65 -3.76 7.12
N GLY A 568 20.84 -2.71 7.01
CA GLY A 568 21.30 -1.32 7.21
C GLY A 568 21.85 -1.08 8.62
N VAL A 569 21.15 -1.57 9.65
CA VAL A 569 21.58 -1.51 11.06
C VAL A 569 22.87 -2.30 11.27
N ALA A 570 22.98 -3.50 10.69
CA ALA A 570 24.15 -4.36 10.80
C ALA A 570 25.40 -3.74 10.18
N ARG A 571 25.31 -3.17 8.97
CA ARG A 571 26.44 -2.45 8.35
C ARG A 571 26.84 -1.23 9.17
N ALA A 572 25.87 -0.46 9.67
CA ALA A 572 26.16 0.69 10.52
C ALA A 572 26.88 0.28 11.82
N ALA A 573 26.50 -0.85 12.43
CA ALA A 573 27.15 -1.40 13.62
C ALA A 573 28.60 -1.82 13.32
N ALA A 574 28.83 -2.56 12.24
CA ALA A 574 30.18 -2.97 11.82
C ALA A 574 31.08 -1.77 11.48
N TRP A 575 30.56 -0.77 10.77
CA TRP A 575 31.29 0.45 10.46
C TRP A 575 31.63 1.28 11.70
N ASN A 576 30.72 1.35 12.68
CA ASN A 576 31.00 2.04 13.94
C ASN A 576 32.04 1.33 14.81
N ALA A 577 32.14 -0.01 14.70
CA ALA A 577 33.15 -0.79 15.40
C ALA A 577 34.56 -0.51 14.85
N ASN A 578 34.72 -0.43 13.52
CA ASN A 578 35.95 0.05 12.90
C ASN A 578 35.67 0.91 11.66
N ARG A 579 35.80 2.24 11.80
CA ARG A 579 35.59 3.20 10.71
C ARG A 579 36.71 3.25 9.67
N GLN A 580 37.88 2.71 10.00
CA GLN A 580 39.02 2.63 9.09
C GLN A 580 39.04 1.30 8.32
N GLY A 581 38.31 0.30 8.81
CA GLY A 581 38.14 -1.00 8.18
C GLY A 581 37.05 -1.00 7.12
N ASN A 582 37.03 -2.07 6.32
CA ASN A 582 36.06 -2.28 5.24
C ASN A 582 35.14 -3.50 5.47
N THR A 583 35.19 -4.12 6.64
CA THR A 583 34.37 -5.30 6.99
C THR A 583 32.88 -5.09 6.73
N TRP A 584 32.35 -3.89 6.99
CA TRP A 584 30.95 -3.54 6.71
C TRP A 584 30.56 -3.66 5.23
N ALA A 585 31.51 -3.41 4.30
CA ALA A 585 31.31 -3.50 2.86
C ALA A 585 31.50 -4.94 2.34
N ALA A 586 32.13 -5.82 3.13
CA ALA A 586 32.32 -7.22 2.75
C ALA A 586 30.98 -7.96 2.67
N TYR A 587 29.99 -7.57 3.48
CA TYR A 587 28.70 -8.27 3.55
C TYR A 587 27.80 -7.98 2.35
N GLN A 588 27.80 -8.92 1.41
CA GLN A 588 26.89 -8.99 0.27
C GLN A 588 25.57 -9.61 0.74
N CYS A 589 24.52 -8.80 0.77
CA CYS A 589 23.21 -9.20 1.30
C CYS A 589 22.22 -9.32 0.15
N TYR A 590 21.78 -10.53 -0.17
CA TYR A 590 20.83 -10.84 -1.23
C TYR A 590 19.47 -11.22 -0.63
N GLY A 591 18.39 -10.83 -1.32
CA GLY A 591 17.07 -11.39 -1.05
C GLY A 591 15.97 -10.37 -0.97
N ASP A 592 14.91 -10.76 -0.29
CA ASP A 592 13.71 -9.96 -0.10
C ASP A 592 13.93 -8.78 0.86
N PRO A 593 13.81 -7.52 0.41
CA PRO A 593 13.95 -6.37 1.30
C PRO A 593 12.88 -6.31 2.39
N GLU A 594 11.70 -6.87 2.17
CA GLU A 594 10.53 -6.78 3.05
C GLU A 594 10.36 -7.99 3.98
N TRP A 595 11.22 -9.02 3.88
CA TRP A 595 11.12 -10.22 4.73
C TRP A 595 11.27 -9.87 6.21
N ARG A 596 10.50 -10.54 7.07
CA ARG A 596 10.49 -10.36 8.54
C ARG A 596 10.54 -11.70 9.25
N TRP A 597 11.09 -11.70 10.46
CA TRP A 597 11.14 -12.89 11.30
C TRP A 597 9.76 -13.37 11.76
N GLN A 598 8.90 -12.47 12.24
CA GLN A 598 7.56 -12.82 12.74
C GLN A 598 6.50 -12.54 11.67
N LYS A 599 5.61 -13.52 11.42
CA LYS A 599 4.43 -13.32 10.59
C LYS A 599 3.40 -12.47 11.34
N GLN A 600 2.77 -11.56 10.63
CA GLN A 600 2.01 -10.45 11.19
C GLN A 600 0.58 -10.86 11.61
N ASP A 601 0.42 -11.55 12.75
CA ASP A 601 -0.89 -11.64 13.43
C ASP A 601 -1.16 -10.44 14.36
N ARG A 602 -0.17 -9.54 14.47
CA ARG A 602 -0.31 -8.25 15.14
C ARG A 602 0.20 -7.17 14.21
N VAL A 603 -0.70 -6.28 13.79
CA VAL A 603 -0.31 -4.94 13.34
C VAL A 603 0.36 -4.29 14.55
N ASP A 604 1.68 -4.43 14.67
CA ASP A 604 2.41 -3.74 15.71
C ASP A 604 2.19 -2.24 15.52
N ALA A 605 1.55 -1.64 16.51
CA ALA A 605 1.44 -0.20 16.67
C ALA A 605 2.81 0.48 16.86
N GLN A 606 3.92 -0.24 16.68
CA GLN A 606 5.30 0.22 16.87
C GLN A 606 6.21 0.05 15.64
N ALA A 607 5.69 -0.38 14.47
CA ALA A 607 6.48 -0.26 13.23
C ALA A 607 7.00 1.18 13.10
N GLN A 608 8.32 1.37 12.96
CA GLN A 608 8.91 2.69 12.76
C GLN A 608 8.36 3.29 11.46
N VAL A 609 7.31 4.10 11.62
CA VAL A 609 6.80 4.97 10.56
C VAL A 609 7.93 5.96 10.26
N PRO A 610 8.24 6.23 8.98
CA PRO A 610 9.20 7.28 8.63
C PRO A 610 8.88 8.55 9.44
N PRO A 611 9.89 9.23 10.00
CA PRO A 611 9.64 10.49 10.69
C PRO A 611 8.91 11.46 9.74
N PRO A 612 8.00 12.31 10.23
CA PRO A 612 7.24 13.24 9.38
C PRO A 612 8.11 14.07 8.43
N GLY A 613 9.36 14.38 8.82
CA GLY A 613 10.31 15.08 7.96
C GLY A 613 10.67 14.34 6.68
N ASP A 614 10.77 13.01 6.70
CA ASP A 614 11.05 12.22 5.50
C ASP A 614 9.78 12.10 4.62
N GLU A 615 8.60 11.95 5.23
CA GLU A 615 7.31 11.86 4.52
C GLU A 615 6.93 13.16 3.82
N PHE A 616 7.30 14.31 4.39
CA PHE A 616 6.93 15.63 3.89
C PHE A 616 8.11 16.41 3.31
N ALA A 617 9.26 15.77 3.07
CA ALA A 617 10.44 16.40 2.47
C ALA A 617 10.15 17.08 1.11
N GLY A 618 9.15 16.59 0.36
CA GLY A 618 8.72 17.15 -0.92
C GLY A 618 7.89 18.44 -0.82
N VAL A 619 7.52 18.90 0.39
CA VAL A 619 6.71 20.10 0.58
C VAL A 619 7.56 21.35 0.41
N ALA A 620 7.70 21.80 -0.85
CA ALA A 620 8.51 22.96 -1.22
C ALA A 620 7.67 24.19 -1.64
N SER A 621 6.33 24.13 -1.54
CA SER A 621 5.45 25.24 -1.93
C SER A 621 4.14 25.22 -1.12
N PRO A 622 3.41 26.36 -1.03
CA PRO A 622 2.11 26.40 -0.37
C PRO A 622 1.07 25.48 -1.02
N VAL A 623 1.17 25.26 -2.33
CA VAL A 623 0.29 24.30 -3.04
C VAL A 623 0.59 22.86 -2.63
N ALA A 624 1.88 22.49 -2.52
CA ALA A 624 2.27 21.17 -2.04
C ALA A 624 1.83 20.94 -0.58
N LEU A 625 1.94 21.97 0.27
CA LEU A 625 1.44 21.90 1.65
C LEU A 625 -0.07 21.70 1.69
N ALA A 626 -0.84 22.48 0.92
CA ALA A 626 -2.29 22.34 0.86
C ALA A 626 -2.71 20.92 0.40
N LEU A 627 -1.99 20.34 -0.58
CA LEU A 627 -2.21 18.96 -1.02
C LEU A 627 -1.89 17.93 0.07
N ALA A 628 -0.80 18.14 0.84
CA ALA A 628 -0.44 17.27 1.95
C ALA A 628 -1.53 17.26 3.04
N LEU A 629 -2.04 18.44 3.38
CA LEU A 629 -3.12 18.64 4.35
C LEU A 629 -4.44 18.05 3.87
N GLU A 630 -4.79 18.21 2.59
CA GLU A 630 -5.95 17.56 1.96
C GLU A 630 -5.83 16.03 2.05
N GLY A 631 -4.65 15.47 1.78
CA GLY A 631 -4.36 14.04 1.93
C GLY A 631 -4.52 13.54 3.38
N LEU A 632 -4.07 14.31 4.37
CA LEU A 632 -4.27 13.98 5.79
C LEU A 632 -5.75 14.06 6.20
N ALA A 633 -6.49 15.05 5.71
CA ALA A 633 -7.93 15.17 5.94
C ALA A 633 -8.69 13.96 5.39
N ILE A 634 -8.39 13.54 4.16
CA ILE A 634 -8.97 12.37 3.51
C ILE A 634 -8.63 11.09 4.29
N ARG A 635 -7.37 10.89 4.70
CA ARG A 635 -6.96 9.71 5.48
C ARG A 635 -7.66 9.63 6.83
N SER A 636 -7.80 10.77 7.52
CA SER A 636 -8.51 10.86 8.79
C SER A 636 -10.00 10.49 8.65
N GLN A 637 -10.61 10.83 7.51
CA GLN A 637 -12.03 10.55 7.25
C GLN A 637 -12.30 9.12 6.76
N TYR A 638 -11.45 8.57 5.89
CA TYR A 638 -11.79 7.35 5.12
C TYR A 638 -10.81 6.17 5.29
N SER A 639 -9.68 6.34 6.00
CA SER A 639 -8.63 5.31 6.06
C SER A 639 -8.39 4.70 7.44
N GLY A 640 -9.20 5.06 8.45
CA GLY A 640 -9.05 4.53 9.81
C GLY A 640 -7.69 4.83 10.43
N ALA A 641 -7.04 5.91 9.98
CA ALA A 641 -5.74 6.31 10.48
C ALA A 641 -5.83 6.67 11.97
N ASP A 642 -4.80 6.31 12.74
CA ASP A 642 -4.71 6.65 14.16
C ASP A 642 -4.81 8.18 14.34
N PRO A 643 -5.84 8.68 15.05
CA PRO A 643 -6.04 10.11 15.26
C PRO A 643 -4.84 10.80 15.91
N ALA A 644 -4.15 10.14 16.84
CA ALA A 644 -2.98 10.72 17.51
C ALA A 644 -1.85 10.97 16.51
N ARG A 645 -1.55 9.99 15.65
CA ARG A 645 -0.54 10.12 14.60
C ARG A 645 -0.90 11.16 13.55
N GLN A 646 -2.17 11.24 13.15
CA GLN A 646 -2.61 12.29 12.23
C GLN A 646 -2.39 13.68 12.84
N LEU A 647 -2.68 13.86 14.13
CA LEU A 647 -2.41 15.11 14.83
C LEU A 647 -0.93 15.43 14.93
N ASP A 648 -0.06 14.43 15.17
CA ASP A 648 1.39 14.66 15.22
C ASP A 648 1.94 15.11 13.86
N LYS A 649 1.46 14.53 12.76
CA LYS A 649 1.78 14.99 11.40
C LYS A 649 1.29 16.42 11.13
N LEU A 650 0.08 16.75 11.58
CA LEU A 650 -0.46 18.11 11.44
C LEU A 650 0.33 19.14 12.25
N ARG A 651 0.73 18.80 13.47
CA ARG A 651 1.60 19.64 14.32
C ARG A 651 2.96 19.87 13.67
N TYR A 652 3.58 18.82 13.14
CA TYR A 652 4.85 18.95 12.41
C TYR A 652 4.73 19.94 11.23
N LEU A 653 3.70 19.78 10.39
CA LEU A 653 3.47 20.69 9.25
C LEU A 653 3.13 22.11 9.71
N GLU A 654 2.39 22.27 10.80
CA GLU A 654 2.10 23.57 11.39
C GLU A 654 3.39 24.24 11.88
N ASP A 655 4.21 23.55 12.67
CA ASP A 655 5.45 24.09 13.23
C ASP A 655 6.45 24.51 12.15
N GLU A 656 6.60 23.68 11.10
CA GLU A 656 7.54 23.93 10.01
C GLU A 656 7.08 25.07 9.08
N PHE A 657 5.80 25.08 8.69
CA PHE A 657 5.34 25.93 7.58
C PHE A 657 4.43 27.10 7.98
N LYS A 658 3.96 27.19 9.23
CA LYS A 658 3.07 28.29 9.68
C LYS A 658 3.69 29.66 9.48
N VAL A 659 4.97 29.82 9.80
CA VAL A 659 5.69 31.09 9.65
C VAL A 659 5.80 31.49 8.17
N LEU A 660 6.01 30.51 7.29
CA LEU A 660 6.22 30.73 5.87
C LEU A 660 4.92 31.06 5.13
N TRP A 661 3.87 30.26 5.32
CA TRP A 661 2.66 30.31 4.48
C TRP A 661 1.34 30.35 5.27
N GLY A 662 1.38 30.33 6.60
CA GLY A 662 0.17 30.33 7.43
C GLY A 662 -0.71 31.59 7.30
N HIS A 663 -0.16 32.67 6.74
CA HIS A 663 -0.91 33.90 6.45
C HIS A 663 -1.74 33.82 5.15
N MET A 664 -1.56 32.78 4.33
CA MET A 664 -2.32 32.59 3.09
C MET A 664 -3.66 31.93 3.39
N GLY A 665 -4.76 32.51 2.91
CA GLY A 665 -6.12 32.03 3.17
C GLY A 665 -6.34 30.57 2.81
N ALA A 666 -5.85 30.14 1.64
CA ALA A 666 -5.97 28.76 1.15
C ALA A 666 -5.18 27.74 2.00
N VAL A 667 -4.02 28.13 2.53
CA VAL A 667 -3.20 27.25 3.41
C VAL A 667 -3.87 27.15 4.78
N ALA A 668 -4.32 28.27 5.34
CA ALA A 668 -5.06 28.29 6.58
C ALA A 668 -6.37 27.48 6.49
N GLU A 669 -7.09 27.57 5.36
CA GLU A 669 -8.25 26.72 5.07
C GLU A 669 -7.88 25.24 5.07
N ALA A 670 -6.78 24.87 4.42
CA ALA A 670 -6.32 23.48 4.36
C ALA A 670 -5.98 22.92 5.76
N PHE A 671 -5.31 23.70 6.62
CA PHE A 671 -5.09 23.32 8.02
C PHE A 671 -6.41 23.17 8.78
N GLY A 672 -7.33 24.12 8.60
CA GLY A 672 -8.65 24.11 9.21
C GLY A 672 -9.44 22.85 8.88
N VAL A 673 -9.46 22.46 7.60
CA VAL A 673 -10.11 21.24 7.10
C VAL A 673 -9.42 19.98 7.63
N ALA A 674 -8.08 19.95 7.67
CA ALA A 674 -7.34 18.78 8.14
C ALA A 674 -7.51 18.54 9.65
N TYR A 675 -7.42 19.59 10.48
CA TYR A 675 -7.72 19.51 11.91
C TYR A 675 -9.19 19.16 12.18
N ALA A 676 -10.12 19.67 11.38
CA ALA A 676 -11.51 19.26 11.45
C ALA A 676 -11.66 17.76 11.19
N GLY A 677 -11.00 17.23 10.16
CA GLY A 677 -10.99 15.79 9.85
C GLY A 677 -10.39 14.93 10.96
N ALA A 678 -9.35 15.42 11.64
CA ALA A 678 -8.73 14.77 12.80
C ALA A 678 -9.49 15.00 14.13
N ASN A 679 -10.69 15.59 14.09
CA ASN A 679 -11.55 15.89 15.24
C ASN A 679 -10.96 16.88 16.28
N ALA A 680 -9.94 17.66 15.90
CA ALA A 680 -9.37 18.74 16.71
C ALA A 680 -10.12 20.06 16.44
N VAL A 681 -11.35 20.16 16.96
CA VAL A 681 -12.31 21.22 16.61
C VAL A 681 -11.83 22.64 16.96
N ASP A 682 -11.17 22.83 18.11
CA ASP A 682 -10.67 24.16 18.50
C ASP A 682 -9.59 24.67 17.53
N LYS A 683 -8.64 23.79 17.16
CA LYS A 683 -7.60 24.09 16.17
C LYS A 683 -8.17 24.32 14.77
N ALA A 684 -9.20 23.55 14.39
CA ALA A 684 -9.91 23.78 13.13
C ALA A 684 -10.53 25.18 13.07
N ILE A 685 -11.17 25.64 14.14
CA ILE A 685 -11.77 26.98 14.22
C ILE A 685 -10.70 28.08 14.20
N GLU A 686 -9.58 27.91 14.91
CA GLU A 686 -8.43 28.83 14.88
C GLU A 686 -7.98 29.08 13.43
N TRP A 687 -7.71 27.99 12.70
CA TRP A 687 -7.22 28.06 11.32
C TRP A 687 -8.27 28.54 10.32
N LEU A 688 -9.55 28.15 10.47
CA LEU A 688 -10.62 28.65 9.61
C LEU A 688 -10.90 30.15 9.82
N ARG A 689 -10.73 30.67 11.04
CA ARG A 689 -10.78 32.13 11.27
C ARG A 689 -9.60 32.83 10.59
N ALA A 690 -8.39 32.32 10.77
CA ALA A 690 -7.20 32.85 10.10
C ALA A 690 -7.36 32.85 8.57
N ALA A 691 -7.99 31.82 8.00
CA ALA A 691 -8.30 31.76 6.57
C ALA A 691 -9.20 32.91 6.13
N LEU A 692 -10.27 33.20 6.88
CA LEU A 692 -11.22 34.26 6.56
C LEU A 692 -10.67 35.68 6.81
N GLU A 693 -9.70 35.82 7.71
CA GLU A 693 -9.04 37.09 8.03
C GLU A 693 -7.87 37.41 7.07
N ALA A 694 -7.44 36.42 6.28
CA ALA A 694 -6.36 36.57 5.31
C ALA A 694 -6.69 37.63 4.24
N GLN A 695 -5.74 38.50 3.97
CA GLN A 695 -5.91 39.65 3.07
C GLN A 695 -5.71 39.31 1.59
N ASP A 696 -5.28 38.08 1.28
CA ASP A 696 -4.98 37.62 -0.08
C ASP A 696 -6.23 37.15 -0.85
N GLY A 697 -7.39 37.06 -0.16
CA GLY A 697 -8.65 36.61 -0.74
C GLY A 697 -8.64 35.16 -1.20
N SER A 698 -7.67 34.34 -0.77
CA SER A 698 -7.51 32.97 -1.26
C SER A 698 -8.35 31.94 -0.51
N ALA A 699 -8.97 32.31 0.62
CA ALA A 699 -9.92 31.45 1.33
C ALA A 699 -11.25 31.32 0.57
N SER A 700 -11.75 30.10 0.48
CA SER A 700 -12.98 29.81 -0.25
C SER A 700 -14.25 30.14 0.55
N PHE A 701 -15.39 30.29 -0.13
CA PHE A 701 -16.69 30.31 0.57
C PHE A 701 -16.94 29.05 1.39
N ARG A 702 -16.34 27.91 1.01
CA ARG A 702 -16.43 26.66 1.77
C ARG A 702 -15.70 26.77 3.11
N ALA A 703 -14.59 27.52 3.21
CA ALA A 703 -13.94 27.80 4.49
C ALA A 703 -14.91 28.49 5.46
N ALA A 704 -15.69 29.46 4.97
CA ALA A 704 -16.69 30.17 5.75
C ALA A 704 -17.85 29.26 6.19
N GLU A 705 -18.29 28.34 5.33
CA GLU A 705 -19.29 27.30 5.64
C GLU A 705 -18.76 26.34 6.72
N GLN A 706 -17.51 25.89 6.57
CA GLN A 706 -16.87 25.01 7.56
C GLN A 706 -16.69 25.71 8.90
N LEU A 707 -16.33 27.00 8.93
CA LEU A 707 -16.22 27.76 10.18
C LEU A 707 -17.56 27.76 10.92
N GLY A 708 -18.65 28.11 10.23
CA GLY A 708 -19.99 28.08 10.80
C GLY A 708 -20.36 26.69 11.34
N ASN A 709 -20.16 25.64 10.54
CA ASN A 709 -20.42 24.26 10.94
C ASN A 709 -19.59 23.83 12.16
N GLN A 710 -18.30 24.18 12.22
CA GLN A 710 -17.44 23.83 13.36
C GLN A 710 -17.81 24.59 14.63
N LEU A 711 -18.17 25.89 14.54
CA LEU A 711 -18.66 26.66 15.69
C LEU A 711 -19.90 26.01 16.31
N VAL A 712 -20.87 25.66 15.46
CA VAL A 712 -22.10 24.97 15.88
C VAL A 712 -21.79 23.60 16.50
N ARG A 713 -20.92 22.80 15.88
CA ARG A 713 -20.54 21.47 16.39
C ARG A 713 -19.80 21.55 17.72
N ARG A 714 -18.87 22.49 17.88
CA ARG A 714 -18.15 22.76 19.14
C ARG A 714 -19.14 23.11 20.24
N ALA A 715 -20.05 24.03 19.95
CA ALA A 715 -21.02 24.54 20.90
C ALA A 715 -21.98 23.44 21.38
N GLY A 716 -22.42 22.54 20.50
CA GLY A 716 -23.23 21.38 20.87
C GLY A 716 -22.56 20.36 21.81
N ARG A 717 -21.23 20.44 22.00
CA ARG A 717 -20.49 19.59 22.96
C ARG A 717 -20.38 20.23 24.35
N LEU A 718 -20.77 21.49 24.51
CA LEU A 718 -20.68 22.20 25.78
C LEU A 718 -21.79 21.72 26.73
N LYS A 719 -21.44 21.55 28.01
CA LYS A 719 -22.40 21.21 29.08
C LYS A 719 -23.24 22.41 29.51
N ASP A 720 -22.67 23.61 29.44
CA ASP A 720 -23.37 24.85 29.75
C ASP A 720 -24.27 25.25 28.55
N SER A 721 -25.58 25.25 28.78
CA SER A 721 -26.60 25.57 27.77
C SER A 721 -26.57 27.02 27.31
N THR A 722 -26.02 27.94 28.11
CA THR A 722 -25.89 29.35 27.74
C THR A 722 -24.69 29.54 26.81
N ALA A 723 -23.55 28.96 27.17
CA ALA A 723 -22.37 28.94 26.30
C ALA A 723 -22.63 28.17 24.99
N ALA A 724 -23.36 27.05 25.05
CA ALA A 724 -23.79 26.29 23.88
C ALA A 724 -24.67 27.14 22.95
N ARG A 725 -25.66 27.85 23.51
CA ARG A 725 -26.52 28.77 22.76
C ARG A 725 -25.70 29.83 22.02
N GLN A 726 -24.84 30.56 22.75
CA GLN A 726 -24.02 31.63 22.18
C GLN A 726 -23.12 31.13 21.03
N GLY A 727 -22.51 29.96 21.20
CA GLY A 727 -21.67 29.36 20.17
C GLY A 727 -22.46 28.94 18.92
N ILE A 728 -23.68 28.42 19.09
CA ILE A 728 -24.57 28.08 17.97
C ILE A 728 -25.04 29.34 17.24
N GLU A 729 -25.48 30.38 17.97
CA GLU A 729 -25.88 31.67 17.40
C GLU A 729 -24.74 32.34 16.62
N ALA A 730 -23.50 32.25 17.10
CA ALA A 730 -22.33 32.72 16.36
C ALA A 730 -22.12 31.95 15.04
N GLY A 731 -22.34 30.64 15.04
CA GLY A 731 -22.29 29.81 13.84
C GLY A 731 -23.42 30.12 12.85
N ILE A 732 -24.64 30.34 13.34
CA ILE A 732 -25.79 30.78 12.53
C ILE A 732 -25.47 32.11 11.85
N ALA A 733 -25.02 33.11 12.61
CA ALA A 733 -24.69 34.43 12.07
C ALA A 733 -23.61 34.36 10.98
N GLN A 734 -22.61 33.47 11.14
CA GLN A 734 -21.60 33.23 10.11
C GLN A 734 -22.20 32.64 8.83
N LEU A 735 -23.08 31.65 8.94
CA LEU A 735 -23.73 31.00 7.80
C LEU A 735 -24.73 31.93 7.10
N GLU A 736 -25.48 32.72 7.85
CA GLU A 736 -26.44 33.71 7.33
C GLU A 736 -25.74 34.82 6.55
N ARG A 737 -24.58 35.32 7.04
CA ARG A 737 -23.76 36.28 6.28
C ARG A 737 -23.41 35.74 4.89
N LEU A 738 -23.05 34.46 4.81
CA LEU A 738 -22.70 33.83 3.54
C LEU A 738 -23.94 33.60 2.66
N ALA A 739 -25.05 33.15 3.24
CA ALA A 739 -26.30 32.96 2.51
C ALA A 739 -26.86 34.29 1.96
N ALA A 740 -26.62 35.41 2.65
CA ALA A 740 -26.98 36.74 2.18
C ALA A 740 -26.19 37.19 0.94
N VAL A 741 -24.95 36.71 0.77
CA VAL A 741 -24.16 36.96 -0.46
C VAL A 741 -24.73 36.15 -1.62
N GLN A 742 -24.96 34.85 -1.40
CA GLN A 742 -25.55 33.98 -2.42
C GLN A 742 -26.25 32.80 -1.73
N PRO A 743 -27.57 32.62 -1.88
CA PRO A 743 -28.26 31.47 -1.33
C PRO A 743 -27.94 30.21 -2.14
N THR A 744 -27.78 29.09 -1.43
CA THR A 744 -27.70 27.74 -1.99
C THR A 744 -28.49 26.77 -1.10
N PHE A 745 -28.87 25.60 -1.64
CA PHE A 745 -29.53 24.58 -0.82
C PHE A 745 -28.59 24.09 0.30
N GLU A 746 -27.27 23.98 0.05
CA GLU A 746 -26.30 23.56 1.06
C GLU A 746 -26.21 24.57 2.21
N ARG A 747 -26.13 25.87 1.91
CA ARG A 747 -26.10 26.92 2.94
C ARG A 747 -27.39 26.92 3.77
N SER A 748 -28.53 26.72 3.12
CA SER A 748 -29.81 26.60 3.82
C SER A 748 -29.88 25.34 4.70
N ASN A 749 -29.36 24.20 4.23
CA ASN A 749 -29.21 22.99 5.03
C ASN A 749 -28.29 23.20 6.24
N LEU A 750 -27.17 23.89 6.08
CA LEU A 750 -26.24 24.19 7.18
C LEU A 750 -26.89 25.08 8.23
N ILE A 751 -27.62 26.12 7.82
CA ILE A 751 -28.39 26.99 8.72
C ILE A 751 -29.50 26.19 9.42
N GLY A 752 -30.26 25.37 8.69
CA GLY A 752 -31.25 24.46 9.26
C GLY A 752 -30.66 23.51 10.30
N SER A 753 -29.45 22.99 10.04
CA SER A 753 -28.69 22.11 10.95
C SER A 753 -28.16 22.82 12.19
N ALA A 754 -27.91 24.13 12.10
CA ALA A 754 -27.56 24.97 13.22
C ALA A 754 -28.78 25.20 14.12
N TYR A 755 -29.92 25.60 13.54
CA TYR A 755 -31.18 25.76 14.26
C TYR A 755 -31.71 24.44 14.85
N LYS A 756 -31.45 23.31 14.19
CA LYS A 756 -31.72 21.96 14.72
C LYS A 756 -31.02 21.73 16.07
N ARG A 757 -29.72 22.05 16.14
CA ARG A 757 -28.94 21.93 17.39
C ARG A 757 -29.37 22.95 18.43
N LEU A 758 -29.70 24.18 18.01
CA LEU A 758 -30.25 25.18 18.91
C LEU A 758 -31.55 24.67 19.56
N THR A 759 -32.44 24.06 18.77
CA THR A 759 -33.67 23.41 19.27
C THR A 759 -33.37 22.41 20.37
N MET A 760 -32.38 21.52 20.16
CA MET A 760 -32.00 20.51 21.15
C MET A 760 -31.43 21.11 22.44
N VAL A 761 -30.61 22.17 22.33
CA VAL A 761 -30.03 22.88 23.49
C VAL A 761 -31.12 23.61 24.29
N GLU A 762 -32.00 24.33 23.61
CA GLU A 762 -33.11 25.06 24.22
C GLU A 762 -34.11 24.10 24.89
N TRP A 763 -34.40 22.97 24.25
CA TRP A 763 -35.26 21.91 24.79
C TRP A 763 -34.70 21.35 26.09
N LYS A 764 -33.43 20.92 26.10
CA LYS A 764 -32.75 20.38 27.30
C LYS A 764 -32.63 21.41 28.42
N ALA A 765 -32.57 22.69 28.08
CA ALA A 765 -32.56 23.79 29.05
C ALA A 765 -33.95 24.15 29.60
N GLY A 766 -35.02 23.49 29.15
CA GLY A 766 -36.40 23.79 29.55
C GLY A 766 -36.96 25.09 28.98
N ARG A 767 -36.36 25.64 27.91
CA ARG A 767 -36.73 26.91 27.28
C ARG A 767 -37.66 26.68 26.08
N SER A 768 -38.86 26.15 26.34
CA SER A 768 -39.79 25.67 25.30
C SER A 768 -40.08 26.67 24.18
N ALA A 769 -40.40 27.94 24.50
CA ALA A 769 -40.68 28.95 23.48
C ALA A 769 -39.49 29.23 22.55
N ALA A 770 -38.26 29.19 23.08
CA ALA A 770 -37.06 29.35 22.28
C ALA A 770 -36.75 28.08 21.46
N ALA A 771 -37.03 26.90 22.00
CA ALA A 771 -36.92 25.64 21.28
C ALA A 771 -37.90 25.58 20.09
N ASP A 772 -39.14 26.02 20.29
CA ASP A 772 -40.17 26.07 19.24
C ASP A 772 -39.81 27.07 18.13
N ALA A 773 -39.31 28.26 18.50
CA ALA A 773 -38.84 29.24 17.54
C ALA A 773 -37.64 28.72 16.72
N ALA A 774 -36.67 28.07 17.37
CA ALA A 774 -35.54 27.46 16.70
C ALA A 774 -35.98 26.30 15.79
N LEU A 775 -36.96 25.49 16.20
CA LEU A 775 -37.49 24.40 15.38
C LEU A 775 -38.21 24.94 14.13
N ALA A 776 -39.02 25.98 14.28
CA ALA A 776 -39.69 26.62 13.15
C ALA A 776 -38.68 27.16 12.12
N ALA A 777 -37.59 27.79 12.59
CA ALA A 777 -36.49 28.21 11.73
C ALA A 777 -35.79 27.03 11.04
N SER A 778 -35.54 25.94 11.78
CA SER A 778 -34.96 24.71 11.23
C SER A 778 -35.81 24.12 10.10
N VAL A 779 -37.12 23.98 10.32
CA VAL A 779 -38.10 23.50 9.32
C VAL A 779 -38.12 24.41 8.09
N ALA A 780 -38.17 25.74 8.29
CA ALA A 780 -38.19 26.70 7.18
C ALA A 780 -36.94 26.61 6.30
N HIS A 781 -35.75 26.53 6.91
CA HIS A 781 -34.49 26.44 6.17
C HIS A 781 -34.31 25.10 5.46
N TYR A 782 -34.71 23.98 6.07
CA TYR A 782 -34.68 22.68 5.40
C TYR A 782 -35.70 22.59 4.25
N GLY A 783 -36.91 23.12 4.44
CA GLY A 783 -37.91 23.22 3.36
C GLY A 783 -37.42 24.09 2.20
N ALA A 784 -36.76 25.20 2.48
CA ALA A 784 -36.13 26.05 1.45
C ALA A 784 -35.00 25.31 0.71
N ALA A 785 -34.18 24.54 1.43
CA ALA A 785 -33.12 23.72 0.84
C ALA A 785 -33.69 22.65 -0.10
N GLU A 786 -34.73 21.93 0.31
CA GLU A 786 -35.41 20.94 -0.52
C GLU A 786 -36.04 21.59 -1.76
N ALA A 787 -36.75 22.71 -1.61
CA ALA A 787 -37.37 23.41 -2.74
C ALA A 787 -36.32 23.84 -3.77
N MET A 788 -35.17 24.36 -3.31
CA MET A 788 -34.05 24.71 -4.19
C MET A 788 -33.45 23.48 -4.88
N ALA A 789 -33.24 22.38 -4.15
CA ALA A 789 -32.69 21.14 -4.70
C ALA A 789 -33.60 20.51 -5.76
N ARG A 790 -34.93 20.52 -5.54
CA ARG A 790 -35.93 20.09 -6.53
C ARG A 790 -35.90 20.99 -7.77
N LYS A 791 -35.88 22.31 -7.57
CA LYS A 791 -35.86 23.29 -8.67
C LYS A 791 -34.59 23.16 -9.52
N SER A 792 -33.45 22.83 -8.94
CA SER A 792 -32.18 22.64 -9.66
C SER A 792 -31.99 21.24 -10.24
N GLY A 793 -32.87 20.28 -9.95
CA GLY A 793 -32.69 18.88 -10.35
C GLY A 793 -31.44 18.24 -9.73
N ALA A 794 -31.18 18.49 -8.46
CA ALA A 794 -29.96 18.04 -7.79
C ALA A 794 -29.91 16.49 -7.66
N ASP A 795 -28.80 15.88 -8.09
CA ASP A 795 -28.55 14.43 -7.98
C ASP A 795 -28.69 13.90 -6.54
N ASN A 796 -28.44 14.75 -5.55
CA ASN A 796 -28.46 14.43 -4.13
C ASN A 796 -29.72 14.95 -3.41
N LEU A 797 -30.87 15.03 -4.09
CA LEU A 797 -32.16 15.43 -3.51
C LEU A 797 -32.48 14.75 -2.17
N HIS A 798 -32.08 13.48 -2.02
CA HIS A 798 -32.28 12.72 -0.79
C HIS A 798 -31.74 13.42 0.46
N TYR A 799 -30.66 14.20 0.36
CA TYR A 799 -30.05 14.87 1.50
C TYR A 799 -30.96 15.97 2.10
N PRO A 800 -31.32 17.05 1.38
CA PRO A 800 -32.21 18.09 1.91
C PRO A 800 -33.61 17.56 2.23
N ALA A 801 -34.18 16.69 1.39
CA ALA A 801 -35.55 16.23 1.58
C ALA A 801 -35.72 15.31 2.79
N LYS A 802 -34.80 14.37 3.04
CA LYS A 802 -34.85 13.48 4.21
C LYS A 802 -34.76 14.28 5.52
N ILE A 803 -33.89 15.28 5.57
CA ILE A 803 -33.71 16.08 6.79
C ILE A 803 -34.90 17.04 7.01
N ALA A 804 -35.51 17.54 5.94
CA ALA A 804 -36.78 18.28 6.04
C ALA A 804 -37.90 17.41 6.63
N ILE A 805 -38.04 16.15 6.17
CA ILE A 805 -38.97 15.17 6.76
C ILE A 805 -38.68 14.99 8.26
N ALA A 806 -37.43 14.81 8.67
CA ALA A 806 -37.05 14.66 10.08
C ALA A 806 -37.47 15.86 10.95
N ALA A 807 -37.29 17.08 10.46
CA ALA A 807 -37.70 18.30 11.15
C ALA A 807 -39.24 18.43 11.27
N GLU A 808 -39.97 18.08 10.22
CA GLU A 808 -41.43 18.05 10.22
C GLU A 808 -42.00 17.00 11.18
N LEU A 809 -41.41 15.79 11.22
CA LEU A 809 -41.78 14.75 12.18
C LEU A 809 -41.60 15.23 13.62
N ARG A 810 -40.45 15.84 13.95
CA ARG A 810 -40.25 16.43 15.28
C ARG A 810 -41.32 17.47 15.61
N ALA A 811 -41.64 18.38 14.69
CA ALA A 811 -42.66 19.40 14.89
C ALA A 811 -44.06 18.79 15.11
N ALA A 812 -44.39 17.70 14.40
CA ALA A 812 -45.63 16.95 14.61
C ALA A 812 -45.68 16.28 15.99
N PHE A 813 -44.60 15.61 16.42
CA PHE A 813 -44.53 14.96 17.73
C PHE A 813 -44.65 15.94 18.89
N ILE A 814 -43.95 17.08 18.85
CA ILE A 814 -44.07 18.13 19.88
C ILE A 814 -45.49 18.68 19.93
N ALA A 815 -46.12 18.88 18.77
CA ALA A 815 -47.52 19.32 18.68
C ALA A 815 -48.55 18.22 18.99
N ARG A 816 -48.10 16.98 19.28
CA ARG A 816 -48.95 15.78 19.47
C ARG A 816 -49.92 15.54 18.30
N ARG A 817 -49.47 15.83 17.09
CA ARG A 817 -50.21 15.56 15.84
C ARG A 817 -49.68 14.29 15.19
N THR A 818 -50.57 13.55 14.53
CA THR A 818 -50.15 12.46 13.65
C THR A 818 -49.37 13.07 12.48
N PRO A 819 -48.10 12.67 12.26
CA PRO A 819 -47.35 13.15 11.13
C PRO A 819 -47.95 12.62 9.81
N ASP A 820 -48.03 13.49 8.81
CA ASP A 820 -48.47 13.14 7.47
C ASP A 820 -47.25 13.20 6.55
N LEU A 821 -46.91 12.07 5.93
CA LEU A 821 -45.81 11.97 4.97
C LEU A 821 -46.38 11.82 3.57
N ASP A 822 -46.05 12.76 2.70
CA ASP A 822 -46.36 12.67 1.28
C ASP A 822 -45.62 11.47 0.66
N ASP A 823 -46.37 10.48 0.20
CA ASP A 823 -45.87 9.24 -0.40
C ASP A 823 -45.01 9.52 -1.65
N ASP A 824 -45.35 10.53 -2.46
CA ASP A 824 -44.57 10.90 -3.65
C ASP A 824 -43.22 11.51 -3.24
N ARG A 825 -43.21 12.30 -2.15
CA ARG A 825 -41.98 12.85 -1.57
C ARG A 825 -41.10 11.74 -1.01
N VAL A 826 -41.66 10.80 -0.26
CA VAL A 826 -40.92 9.64 0.28
C VAL A 826 -40.32 8.80 -0.85
N LYS A 827 -41.10 8.52 -1.90
CA LYS A 827 -40.64 7.79 -3.08
C LYS A 827 -39.49 8.53 -3.77
N ALA A 828 -39.60 9.84 -3.98
CA ALA A 828 -38.51 10.62 -4.59
C ALA A 828 -37.20 10.59 -3.78
N VAL A 829 -37.29 10.57 -2.43
CA VAL A 829 -36.11 10.40 -1.56
C VAL A 829 -35.53 9.00 -1.70
N SER A 830 -36.38 7.97 -1.69
CA SER A 830 -35.97 6.58 -1.89
C SER A 830 -35.26 6.38 -3.23
N ASP A 831 -35.86 6.85 -4.33
CA ASP A 831 -35.30 6.74 -5.67
C ASP A 831 -33.94 7.47 -5.78
N SER A 832 -33.82 8.65 -5.14
CA SER A 832 -32.55 9.39 -5.09
C SER A 832 -31.48 8.67 -4.25
N LEU A 833 -31.86 8.04 -3.13
CA LEU A 833 -30.94 7.23 -2.31
C LEU A 833 -30.49 5.95 -3.04
N GLU A 834 -31.41 5.27 -3.70
CA GLU A 834 -31.11 4.05 -4.47
C GLU A 834 -30.19 4.37 -5.65
N HIS A 835 -30.48 5.44 -6.38
CA HIS A 835 -29.62 5.93 -7.46
C HIS A 835 -28.21 6.26 -6.94
N ALA A 836 -28.11 7.00 -5.81
CA ALA A 836 -26.83 7.38 -5.23
C ALA A 836 -26.06 6.14 -4.72
N ALA A 837 -26.71 5.24 -3.98
CA ALA A 837 -26.09 4.03 -3.45
C ALA A 837 -25.69 3.02 -4.54
N THR A 838 -26.31 3.10 -5.71
CA THR A 838 -25.96 2.27 -6.88
C THR A 838 -24.83 2.87 -7.67
N ASN A 839 -24.91 4.17 -8.02
CA ASN A 839 -24.03 4.80 -9.00
C ASN A 839 -22.84 5.55 -8.39
N LYS A 840 -23.03 6.16 -7.21
CA LYS A 840 -22.00 6.96 -6.51
C LYS A 840 -22.10 6.74 -5.00
N PRO A 841 -21.90 5.51 -4.50
CA PRO A 841 -22.17 5.24 -3.11
C PRO A 841 -21.15 5.89 -2.19
N ASP A 842 -21.66 6.47 -1.12
CA ASP A 842 -20.88 7.00 -0.01
C ASP A 842 -21.53 6.57 1.31
N PHE A 843 -20.99 7.03 2.44
CA PHE A 843 -21.59 6.75 3.74
C PHE A 843 -23.04 7.24 3.83
N TRP A 844 -23.33 8.42 3.28
CA TRP A 844 -24.62 9.11 3.42
C TRP A 844 -25.74 8.50 2.60
N SER A 845 -25.43 8.02 1.39
CA SER A 845 -26.41 7.33 0.54
C SER A 845 -26.76 5.94 1.07
N VAL A 846 -25.83 5.27 1.79
CA VAL A 846 -26.09 3.97 2.41
C VAL A 846 -26.81 4.13 3.76
N VAL A 847 -26.28 4.94 4.68
CA VAL A 847 -26.95 5.16 5.98
C VAL A 847 -28.30 5.84 5.82
N GLY A 848 -28.43 6.71 4.80
CA GLY A 848 -29.65 7.44 4.49
C GLY A 848 -30.84 6.53 4.17
N GLN A 849 -30.61 5.34 3.62
CA GLN A 849 -31.68 4.34 3.41
C GLN A 849 -32.23 3.85 4.74
N THR A 850 -31.35 3.52 5.68
CA THR A 850 -31.76 3.07 7.03
C THR A 850 -32.42 4.21 7.81
N GLU A 851 -31.91 5.44 7.70
CA GLU A 851 -32.53 6.62 8.30
C GLU A 851 -33.91 6.91 7.69
N LEU A 852 -34.09 6.79 6.36
CA LEU A 852 -35.40 6.96 5.74
C LEU A 852 -36.40 5.90 6.22
N SER A 853 -35.99 4.63 6.30
CA SER A 853 -36.83 3.55 6.86
C SER A 853 -37.24 3.84 8.31
N MET A 854 -36.32 4.39 9.11
CA MET A 854 -36.63 4.84 10.48
C MET A 854 -37.69 5.96 10.47
N LEU A 855 -37.53 6.99 9.64
CA LEU A 855 -38.48 8.11 9.55
C LEU A 855 -39.89 7.64 9.12
N ILE A 856 -39.97 6.71 8.15
CA ILE A 856 -41.24 6.10 7.73
C ILE A 856 -41.89 5.32 8.88
N ALA A 857 -41.11 4.50 9.59
CA ALA A 857 -41.61 3.72 10.72
C ALA A 857 -42.13 4.62 11.86
N LEU A 858 -41.45 5.75 12.12
CA LEU A 858 -41.86 6.74 13.11
C LEU A 858 -43.19 7.39 12.75
N ALA A 859 -43.37 7.80 11.49
CA ALA A 859 -44.61 8.42 11.04
C ALA A 859 -45.81 7.48 11.13
N ARG A 860 -45.58 6.18 10.88
CA ARG A 860 -46.63 5.13 10.91
C ARG A 860 -46.86 4.50 12.28
N GLY A 861 -45.98 4.78 13.26
CA GLY A 861 -46.04 4.14 14.58
C GLY A 861 -45.69 2.65 14.55
N GLU A 862 -44.73 2.27 13.70
CA GLU A 862 -44.29 0.89 13.46
C GLU A 862 -42.81 0.65 13.82
N LEU A 863 -42.19 1.54 14.61
CA LEU A 863 -40.78 1.45 14.98
C LEU A 863 -40.49 0.16 15.77
N ALA A 864 -41.40 -0.31 16.64
CA ALA A 864 -41.16 -1.55 17.39
C ALA A 864 -41.02 -2.77 16.48
N ARG A 865 -41.64 -2.76 15.31
CA ARG A 865 -41.48 -3.81 14.30
C ARG A 865 -40.19 -3.64 13.50
N ALA A 866 -39.81 -2.41 13.17
CA ALA A 866 -38.67 -2.11 12.31
C ALA A 866 -37.31 -2.13 13.03
N GLU A 867 -37.27 -1.81 14.33
CA GLU A 867 -36.04 -1.57 15.10
C GLU A 867 -34.97 -2.67 14.95
N PRO A 868 -35.27 -3.98 15.06
CA PRO A 868 -34.24 -5.00 14.99
C PRO A 868 -33.45 -4.97 13.68
N ALA A 869 -34.15 -4.75 12.56
CA ALA A 869 -33.54 -4.65 11.23
C ALA A 869 -32.71 -3.36 11.07
N LEU A 870 -33.21 -2.24 11.60
CA LEU A 870 -32.49 -0.96 11.59
C LEU A 870 -31.16 -1.07 12.36
N THR A 871 -31.19 -1.60 13.59
CA THR A 871 -30.01 -1.77 14.43
C THR A 871 -28.98 -2.73 13.82
N ALA A 872 -29.46 -3.83 13.21
CA ALA A 872 -28.58 -4.76 12.50
C ALA A 872 -27.86 -4.09 11.31
N SER A 873 -28.60 -3.35 10.48
CA SER A 873 -28.06 -2.59 9.35
C SER A 873 -26.97 -1.59 9.79
N LEU A 874 -27.23 -0.82 10.86
CA LEU A 874 -26.29 0.18 11.38
C LEU A 874 -25.01 -0.46 11.94
N ARG A 875 -25.12 -1.54 12.72
CA ARG A 875 -23.96 -2.25 13.28
C ARG A 875 -23.05 -2.80 12.18
N GLU A 876 -23.63 -3.30 11.09
CA GLU A 876 -22.86 -3.81 9.97
C GLU A 876 -22.17 -2.69 9.17
N LEU A 877 -22.84 -1.55 8.98
CA LEU A 877 -22.20 -0.38 8.38
C LEU A 877 -21.01 0.12 9.21
N LYS A 878 -21.08 0.07 10.55
CA LYS A 878 -19.99 0.53 11.43
C LYS A 878 -18.71 -0.29 11.28
N LYS A 879 -18.81 -1.60 11.04
CA LYS A 879 -17.64 -2.46 10.76
C LYS A 879 -16.84 -1.99 9.54
N ARG A 880 -17.52 -1.37 8.57
CA ARG A 880 -16.93 -0.90 7.30
C ARG A 880 -16.41 0.53 7.39
N VAL A 881 -17.14 1.41 8.05
CA VAL A 881 -16.80 2.83 8.17
C VAL A 881 -16.71 3.17 9.67
N PRO A 882 -15.54 3.04 10.31
CA PRO A 882 -15.41 3.33 11.74
C PRO A 882 -15.41 4.84 12.05
N ALA A 883 -15.49 5.72 11.04
CA ALA A 883 -15.34 7.17 11.16
C ALA A 883 -16.24 7.79 12.25
N VAL A 884 -15.65 8.09 13.40
CA VAL A 884 -16.34 8.57 14.61
C VAL A 884 -17.21 9.80 14.33
N GLN A 885 -16.72 10.73 13.49
CA GLN A 885 -17.47 11.94 13.16
C GLN A 885 -18.75 11.69 12.37
N MET A 886 -18.74 10.70 11.47
CA MET A 886 -19.91 10.36 10.65
C MET A 886 -21.00 9.77 11.55
N TRP A 887 -20.64 8.82 12.41
CA TRP A 887 -21.55 8.22 13.39
C TRP A 887 -22.06 9.21 14.44
N GLY A 888 -21.22 10.15 14.87
CA GLY A 888 -21.66 11.26 15.71
C GLY A 888 -22.78 12.09 15.06
N SER A 889 -22.78 12.21 13.73
CA SER A 889 -23.82 12.96 13.01
C SER A 889 -25.12 12.17 12.89
N VAL A 890 -25.04 10.86 12.62
CA VAL A 890 -26.19 9.93 12.61
C VAL A 890 -26.86 9.89 13.99
N TRP A 891 -26.06 9.79 15.06
CA TRP A 891 -26.58 9.81 16.43
C TRP A 891 -27.28 11.13 16.78
N ASN A 892 -26.72 12.27 16.37
CA ASN A 892 -27.36 13.58 16.58
C ASN A 892 -28.70 13.70 15.82
N GLU A 893 -28.80 13.14 14.62
CA GLU A 893 -30.05 13.12 13.84
C GLU A 893 -31.11 12.25 14.51
N ALA A 894 -30.73 11.04 14.94
CA ALA A 894 -31.63 10.16 15.66
C ALA A 894 -32.12 10.79 16.98
N GLN A 895 -31.22 11.42 17.73
CA GLN A 895 -31.59 12.14 18.95
C GLN A 895 -32.63 13.25 18.68
N PHE A 896 -32.45 13.99 17.59
CA PHE A 896 -33.34 15.07 17.22
C PHE A 896 -34.78 14.58 16.97
N VAL A 897 -34.99 13.40 16.38
CA VAL A 897 -36.35 12.90 16.08
C VAL A 897 -36.90 11.98 17.17
N LEU A 898 -36.07 11.11 17.76
CA LEU A 898 -36.52 10.07 18.69
C LEU A 898 -36.85 10.58 20.09
N GLU A 899 -36.14 11.59 20.61
CA GLU A 899 -36.44 12.18 21.93
C GLU A 899 -37.90 12.66 22.07
N PRO A 900 -38.44 13.51 21.17
CA PRO A 900 -39.84 13.94 21.25
C PRO A 900 -40.82 12.80 20.93
N TYR A 901 -40.42 11.83 20.10
CA TYR A 901 -41.24 10.65 19.82
C TYR A 901 -41.45 9.80 21.08
N ILE A 902 -40.40 9.59 21.88
CA ILE A 902 -40.44 8.84 23.15
C ILE A 902 -41.46 9.43 24.14
N GLU A 903 -41.73 10.73 24.09
CA GLU A 903 -42.70 11.40 24.97
C GLU A 903 -44.16 11.16 24.56
N VAL A 904 -44.42 10.87 23.28
CA VAL A 904 -45.78 10.72 22.73
C VAL A 904 -46.12 9.28 22.32
N ALA A 905 -45.13 8.41 22.18
CA ALA A 905 -45.29 7.06 21.67
C ALA A 905 -45.86 6.07 22.70
N ALA A 906 -46.49 5.00 22.19
CA ALA A 906 -46.95 3.88 23.01
C ALA A 906 -45.77 3.11 23.63
N ALA A 907 -46.04 2.29 24.66
CA ALA A 907 -44.98 1.64 25.43
C ALA A 907 -44.02 0.75 24.63
N ALA A 908 -44.50 0.05 23.59
CA ALA A 908 -43.65 -0.77 22.72
C ALA A 908 -42.74 0.08 21.85
N GLU A 909 -43.31 1.09 21.19
CA GLU A 909 -42.60 2.07 20.35
C GLU A 909 -41.55 2.86 21.14
N LYS A 910 -41.89 3.27 22.37
CA LYS A 910 -40.97 3.95 23.29
C LYS A 910 -39.75 3.09 23.62
N ARG A 911 -39.94 1.80 23.89
CA ARG A 911 -38.81 0.88 24.15
C ARG A 911 -37.93 0.75 22.91
N ALA A 912 -38.52 0.59 21.73
CA ALA A 912 -37.78 0.48 20.48
C ALA A 912 -36.96 1.75 20.17
N ALA A 913 -37.56 2.93 20.36
CA ALA A 913 -36.86 4.20 20.20
C ALA A 913 -35.66 4.34 21.14
N GLN A 914 -35.79 3.92 22.41
CA GLN A 914 -34.68 3.93 23.35
C GLN A 914 -33.57 2.96 22.95
N VAL A 915 -33.91 1.73 22.55
CA VAL A 915 -32.93 0.72 22.10
C VAL A 915 -32.13 1.24 20.89
N LEU A 916 -32.80 1.85 19.92
CA LEU A 916 -32.16 2.41 18.73
C LEU A 916 -31.23 3.59 19.08
N LEU A 917 -31.66 4.48 19.98
CA LEU A 917 -30.83 5.58 20.48
C LEU A 917 -29.56 5.07 21.18
N ASP A 918 -29.69 4.08 22.06
CA ASP A 918 -28.57 3.51 22.81
C ASP A 918 -27.59 2.79 21.86
N ALA A 919 -28.12 2.07 20.86
CA ALA A 919 -27.31 1.44 19.83
C ALA A 919 -26.50 2.48 19.04
N LEU A 920 -27.13 3.56 18.58
CA LEU A 920 -26.44 4.63 17.84
C LEU A 920 -25.42 5.39 18.70
N ALA A 921 -25.71 5.60 19.99
CA ALA A 921 -24.77 6.19 20.92
C ALA A 921 -23.50 5.33 21.05
N ALA A 922 -23.66 4.01 21.17
CA ALA A 922 -22.53 3.08 21.22
C ALA A 922 -21.72 3.09 19.91
N LEU A 923 -22.38 3.14 18.74
CA LEU A 923 -21.70 3.22 17.44
C LEU A 923 -20.98 4.56 17.22
N ALA A 924 -21.44 5.64 17.84
CA ALA A 924 -20.78 6.94 17.79
C ALA A 924 -19.60 7.06 18.78
N ALA A 925 -19.58 6.26 19.84
CA ALA A 925 -18.52 6.24 20.85
C ALA A 925 -17.37 5.27 20.51
N ALA A 926 -17.68 4.17 19.84
CA ALA A 926 -16.71 3.23 19.25
C ALA A 926 -16.03 3.82 18.00
#